data_AF-A0A3L7N7U6-F1
#
_entry.id   AF-A0A3L7N7U6-F1
#
_cell.length_a   1.000
_cell.length_b   1.000
_cell.length_c   1.000
_cell.angle_alpha   90.00
_cell.angle_beta   90.00
_cell.angle_gamma   90.00
#
_symmetry.space_group_name_H-M   'P 1'
#
loop_
_entity.id
_entity.type
_entity.pdbx_description
1 polymer ?
#
loop_
_entity_poly.entity_id
_entity_poly.type
_entity_poly.pdbx_seq_one_letter_code
_entity_poly.pdbx_strand_id
1 'polypeptide(L)'
;MKGTAWVTDIEFRVNPPRVREKKNDQLFAFLGSAEKMDGESELYRVGRCLNHQYPHDLDRVLLRDREVAELSRLLKASDRRPVLLLGNRQSGKTAILHEYVFRHVTKVGNPHRDKEAVWLLSSQRLISGMSYVGQWESRFHAIIKHAVARELILYFDDPLGLFQAGVTSQSTLNVAALLSTVLEQRSVRVVGEMTPEEFRVLREKDRSFAYQFHIIRVEELTGDENLKVLFGLQRQLELRHHVRFSIDALPVVVDLQRRHARDVAFPEKSSVFMKRLAVRAEGETNVVSDTGIARIVDHAADAPGQISRHRVLDVFHQQSGLPRSFLDQQTTLCAEELEKSLRELNEIDGVLCIESLLDLLRTGGREATDSIASFCIPYLQRGELRLVAEVTPTELDACRRLLPGLVDLFQVVTLQKLHAPRAERVLNHVAEHFASSTRLTIAGHASTHAVRLFERFHPYHALPGEVVSFWREHLDRYARSKTHELQVDSVLKAFLRRTGLPEQFLQDDLPMTRGSVLSHFASEIIEQTAACEAATDVAIQFKAGMNDPRRPLRVLLFCGPTGVGKTELAKSMSRFLFGASGGEISSSGVTSETATKPESPRMIRLDMSEYAGPWAADRLLMQSNGNHRTSCSRFVASRLRCCCWMRSRKLIRLFTTC
;
A
#
# COMPACT_ATOMS: atom_id res chain seq x y z
N MET A 1 3.06 -67.16 31.27
CA MET A 1 4.22 -66.36 30.83
C MET A 1 4.92 -67.14 29.74
N LYS A 2 5.24 -66.70 28.52
CA LYS A 2 5.30 -65.42 27.78
C LYS A 2 5.44 -65.89 26.29
N GLY A 3 4.99 -65.24 25.24
CA GLY A 3 4.34 -63.95 25.05
C GLY A 3 3.88 -63.84 23.59
N THR A 4 2.91 -62.97 23.36
CA THR A 4 2.46 -62.54 22.04
C THR A 4 3.51 -61.59 21.45
N ALA A 5 4.24 -62.05 20.44
CA ALA A 5 5.08 -61.16 19.63
C ALA A 5 4.21 -60.56 18.52
N TRP A 6 4.08 -59.24 18.51
CA TRP A 6 3.47 -58.51 17.41
C TRP A 6 4.56 -58.16 16.41
N VAL A 7 4.38 -58.57 15.15
CA VAL A 7 5.25 -58.17 14.03
C VAL A 7 4.95 -56.70 13.73
N THR A 8 5.95 -55.84 13.88
CA THR A 8 5.82 -54.39 13.73
C THR A 8 6.24 -53.88 12.34
N ASP A 9 7.06 -54.64 11.62
CA ASP A 9 7.50 -54.30 10.27
C ASP A 9 7.46 -55.51 9.34
N ILE A 10 6.89 -55.31 8.14
CA ILE A 10 6.94 -56.27 7.04
C ILE A 10 7.67 -55.58 5.88
N GLU A 11 8.88 -56.06 5.60
CA GLU A 11 9.74 -55.49 4.55
C GLU A 11 9.41 -56.14 3.19
N PHE A 12 8.78 -55.38 2.28
CA PHE A 12 8.56 -55.82 0.91
C PHE A 12 9.67 -55.32 -0.01
N ARG A 13 10.46 -56.24 -0.57
CA ARG A 13 11.31 -55.94 -1.74
C ARG A 13 10.51 -56.10 -3.02
N VAL A 14 10.10 -54.96 -3.58
CA VAL A 14 9.62 -54.90 -4.96
C VAL A 14 10.83 -54.72 -5.86
N ASN A 15 11.09 -55.68 -6.74
CA ASN A 15 12.13 -55.56 -7.76
C ASN A 15 11.41 -55.29 -9.11
N PRO A 16 11.14 -54.02 -9.46
CA PRO A 16 10.41 -53.71 -10.68
C PRO A 16 11.22 -54.19 -11.88
N PRO A 17 10.60 -54.81 -12.90
CA PRO A 17 11.30 -55.14 -14.12
C PRO A 17 11.88 -53.85 -14.71
N ARG A 18 13.16 -53.87 -15.09
CA ARG A 18 13.78 -52.75 -15.81
C ARG A 18 12.91 -52.43 -17.01
N VAL A 19 12.23 -51.29 -16.97
CA VAL A 19 11.54 -50.74 -18.14
C VAL A 19 12.64 -50.45 -19.15
N ARG A 20 12.75 -51.32 -20.15
CA ARG A 20 13.58 -51.06 -21.32
C ARG A 20 13.00 -49.78 -21.94
N GLU A 21 13.77 -48.69 -21.95
CA GLU A 21 13.40 -47.49 -22.69
C GLU A 21 13.03 -47.93 -24.11
N LYS A 22 11.73 -47.87 -24.44
CA LYS A 22 11.34 -47.93 -25.84
C LYS A 22 11.89 -46.66 -26.45
N LYS A 23 12.99 -46.78 -27.20
CA LYS A 23 13.42 -45.78 -28.18
C LYS A 23 12.24 -45.55 -29.12
N ASN A 24 11.46 -44.52 -28.82
CA ASN A 24 10.38 -44.06 -29.68
C ASN A 24 10.94 -43.12 -30.77
N ASP A 25 12.05 -43.53 -31.40
CA ASP A 25 12.78 -42.72 -32.38
C ASP A 25 12.25 -42.91 -33.82
N GLN A 26 11.20 -43.71 -34.06
CA GLN A 26 10.81 -44.05 -35.44
C GLN A 26 9.33 -43.89 -35.80
N LEU A 27 8.44 -43.56 -34.85
CA LEU A 27 7.02 -43.34 -35.16
C LEU A 27 6.60 -41.86 -35.29
N PHE A 28 7.48 -40.93 -34.93
CA PHE A 28 7.25 -39.48 -35.10
C PHE A 28 7.87 -38.88 -36.38
N ALA A 29 8.51 -39.69 -37.22
CA ALA A 29 9.22 -39.19 -38.41
C ALA A 29 8.31 -38.94 -39.64
N PHE A 30 7.01 -39.28 -39.59
CA PHE A 30 6.18 -39.35 -40.80
C PHE A 30 5.05 -38.33 -40.93
N LEU A 31 4.75 -37.54 -39.88
CA LEU A 31 3.67 -36.55 -39.94
C LEU A 31 4.10 -35.23 -39.29
N GLY A 32 4.70 -34.37 -40.11
CA GLY A 32 5.20 -33.07 -39.72
C GLY A 32 6.68 -33.15 -39.36
N SER A 33 7.51 -32.52 -40.18
CA SER A 33 8.91 -32.22 -39.86
C SER A 33 8.99 -31.57 -38.48
N ALA A 34 9.29 -32.35 -37.44
CA ALA A 34 9.87 -31.81 -36.22
C ALA A 34 11.27 -31.33 -36.62
N GLU A 35 11.36 -30.11 -37.14
CA GLU A 35 12.62 -29.40 -37.20
C GLU A 35 13.26 -29.57 -35.81
N LYS A 36 14.48 -30.11 -35.77
CA LYS A 36 15.25 -30.19 -34.53
C LYS A 36 15.40 -28.76 -34.02
N MET A 37 14.57 -28.38 -33.06
CA MET A 37 14.60 -27.05 -32.47
C MET A 37 15.95 -26.90 -31.77
N ASP A 38 16.74 -25.94 -32.25
CA ASP A 38 17.99 -25.59 -31.61
C ASP A 38 17.69 -24.83 -30.31
N GLY A 39 18.15 -25.39 -29.18
CA GLY A 39 17.85 -24.86 -27.85
C GLY A 39 18.45 -23.47 -27.61
N GLU A 40 19.57 -23.14 -28.27
CA GLU A 40 20.20 -21.82 -28.17
C GLU A 40 19.31 -20.76 -28.84
N SER A 41 18.96 -21.00 -30.11
CA SER A 41 18.09 -20.11 -30.89
C SER A 41 16.72 -19.91 -30.23
N GLU A 42 16.12 -20.97 -29.68
CA GLU A 42 14.85 -20.86 -28.96
C GLU A 42 14.98 -20.10 -27.64
N LEU A 43 16.09 -20.27 -26.90
CA LEU A 43 16.35 -19.52 -25.66
C LEU A 43 16.47 -18.01 -25.93
N TYR A 44 17.11 -17.61 -27.04
CA TYR A 44 17.15 -16.21 -27.49
C TYR A 44 15.78 -15.66 -27.91
N ARG A 45 14.89 -16.51 -28.44
CA ARG A 45 13.52 -16.11 -28.82
C ARG A 45 12.62 -15.88 -27.62
N VAL A 46 12.69 -16.76 -26.62
CA VAL A 46 11.76 -16.76 -25.48
C VAL A 46 12.29 -16.07 -24.22
N GLY A 47 13.61 -15.89 -24.11
CA GLY A 47 14.27 -15.39 -22.91
C GLY A 47 15.18 -14.19 -23.18
N ARG A 48 15.71 -13.62 -22.09
CA ARG A 48 16.66 -12.51 -22.11
C ARG A 48 17.88 -12.84 -21.25
N CYS A 49 19.07 -12.77 -21.84
CA CYS A 49 20.32 -12.92 -21.09
C CYS A 49 20.55 -11.68 -20.19
N LEU A 50 20.66 -11.88 -18.88
CA LEU A 50 20.96 -10.82 -17.92
C LEU A 50 22.45 -10.46 -17.95
N ASN A 51 23.34 -11.38 -18.31
CA ASN A 51 24.77 -11.07 -18.39
C ASN A 51 25.07 -10.02 -19.48
N HIS A 52 24.35 -10.04 -20.60
CA HIS A 52 24.48 -9.06 -21.68
C HIS A 52 24.02 -7.64 -21.30
N GLN A 53 23.30 -7.49 -20.19
CA GLN A 53 22.88 -6.19 -19.66
C GLN A 53 23.96 -5.53 -18.81
N TYR A 54 25.07 -6.23 -18.54
CA TYR A 54 26.21 -5.65 -17.86
C TYR A 54 26.95 -4.65 -18.76
N PRO A 55 27.44 -3.52 -18.23
CA PRO A 55 27.28 -3.03 -16.85
C PRO A 55 26.11 -2.04 -16.66
N HIS A 56 25.50 -1.58 -17.74
CA HIS A 56 24.65 -0.38 -17.73
C HIS A 56 23.17 -0.64 -17.42
N ASP A 57 22.64 -1.79 -17.83
CA ASP A 57 21.22 -2.13 -17.71
C ASP A 57 20.89 -2.95 -16.45
N LEU A 58 21.90 -3.30 -15.64
CA LEU A 58 21.73 -3.98 -14.37
C LEU A 58 21.58 -2.98 -13.22
N ASP A 59 20.56 -3.22 -12.38
CA ASP A 59 20.37 -2.46 -11.15
C ASP A 59 21.33 -2.92 -10.07
N ARG A 60 22.10 -1.98 -9.53
CA ARG A 60 22.99 -2.23 -8.40
C ARG A 60 22.21 -2.13 -7.11
N VAL A 61 22.53 -3.01 -6.16
CA VAL A 61 21.89 -3.03 -4.85
C VAL A 61 22.89 -2.71 -3.75
N LEU A 62 22.43 -1.92 -2.78
CA LEU A 62 23.15 -1.54 -1.58
C LEU A 62 22.46 -2.16 -0.37
N LEU A 63 23.23 -2.48 0.67
CA LEU A 63 22.74 -3.05 1.94
C LEU A 63 22.04 -4.42 1.81
N ARG A 64 22.32 -5.20 0.75
CA ARG A 64 21.85 -6.59 0.59
C ARG A 64 22.97 -7.60 0.42
N ASP A 65 24.13 -7.30 1.01
CA ASP A 65 25.32 -8.15 0.88
C ASP A 65 25.09 -9.56 1.43
N ARG A 66 24.28 -9.70 2.48
CA ARG A 66 23.94 -10.99 3.08
C ARG A 66 23.17 -11.88 2.10
N GLU A 67 22.09 -11.36 1.54
CA GLU A 67 21.23 -12.09 0.61
C GLU A 67 21.97 -12.40 -0.70
N VAL A 68 22.76 -11.45 -1.23
CA VAL A 68 23.58 -11.67 -2.43
C VAL A 68 24.67 -12.71 -2.18
N ALA A 69 25.32 -12.70 -1.01
CA ALA A 69 26.32 -13.69 -0.66
C ALA A 69 25.71 -15.09 -0.52
N GLU A 70 24.53 -15.18 0.10
CA GLU A 70 23.78 -16.43 0.23
C GLU A 70 23.36 -16.98 -1.13
N LEU A 71 22.77 -16.14 -2.00
CA LEU A 71 22.42 -16.50 -3.37
C LEU A 71 23.65 -16.98 -4.14
N SER A 72 24.77 -16.25 -4.07
CA SER A 72 26.01 -16.63 -4.74
C SER A 72 26.57 -17.95 -4.23
N ARG A 73 26.44 -18.26 -2.93
CA ARG A 73 26.89 -19.53 -2.35
C ARG A 73 26.06 -20.69 -2.87
N LEU A 74 24.73 -20.53 -2.90
CA LEU A 74 23.80 -21.56 -3.35
C LEU A 74 23.94 -21.85 -4.86
N LEU A 75 24.08 -20.82 -5.69
CA LEU A 75 24.26 -20.99 -7.13
C LEU A 75 25.61 -21.64 -7.49
N LYS A 76 26.64 -21.44 -6.67
CA LYS A 76 27.96 -22.10 -6.84
C LYS A 76 28.04 -23.50 -6.25
N ALA A 77 27.07 -23.90 -5.42
CA ALA A 77 27.07 -25.22 -4.82
C ALA A 77 26.92 -26.30 -5.91
N SER A 78 27.59 -27.44 -5.70
CA SER A 78 27.50 -28.60 -6.59
C SER A 78 26.11 -29.22 -6.64
N ASP A 79 25.31 -29.03 -5.59
CA ASP A 79 23.97 -29.59 -5.44
C ASP A 79 22.90 -28.92 -6.33
N ARG A 80 23.21 -27.80 -7.02
CA ARG A 80 22.31 -27.11 -7.98
C ARG A 80 20.87 -26.91 -7.49
N ARG A 81 20.68 -26.79 -6.17
CA ARG A 81 19.34 -26.68 -5.57
C ARG A 81 18.61 -25.45 -6.13
N PRO A 82 17.33 -25.58 -6.53
CA PRO A 82 16.53 -24.43 -6.93
C PRO A 82 16.44 -23.41 -5.80
N VAL A 83 16.52 -22.13 -6.13
CA VAL A 83 16.47 -21.03 -5.14
C VAL A 83 15.24 -20.18 -5.39
N LEU A 84 14.53 -19.79 -4.33
CA LEU A 84 13.37 -18.90 -4.40
C LEU A 84 13.62 -17.67 -3.53
N LEU A 85 13.60 -16.49 -4.15
CA LEU A 85 13.62 -15.20 -3.47
C LEU A 85 12.19 -14.87 -3.01
N LEU A 86 11.94 -14.93 -1.70
CA LEU A 86 10.62 -14.71 -1.12
C LEU A 86 10.59 -13.41 -0.30
N GLY A 87 9.71 -12.48 -0.63
CA GLY A 87 9.57 -11.22 0.11
C GLY A 87 8.37 -10.40 -0.34
N ASN A 88 8.06 -9.29 0.29
CA ASN A 88 6.94 -8.46 -0.15
C ASN A 88 7.17 -7.92 -1.56
N ARG A 89 6.11 -7.45 -2.23
CA ARG A 89 6.28 -6.78 -3.53
C ARG A 89 7.27 -5.63 -3.34
N GLN A 90 8.22 -5.51 -4.27
CA GLN A 90 9.16 -4.38 -4.32
C GLN A 90 10.19 -4.31 -3.18
N SER A 91 10.38 -5.41 -2.44
CA SER A 91 11.44 -5.50 -1.43
C SER A 91 12.88 -5.54 -2.00
N GLY A 92 13.01 -5.56 -3.33
CA GLY A 92 14.29 -5.56 -4.06
C GLY A 92 14.77 -6.94 -4.52
N LYS A 93 13.87 -7.92 -4.69
CA LYS A 93 14.20 -9.30 -5.10
C LYS A 93 14.93 -9.38 -6.44
N THR A 94 14.35 -8.82 -7.50
CA THR A 94 14.96 -8.74 -8.83
C THR A 94 16.32 -8.04 -8.76
N ALA A 95 16.43 -7.01 -7.92
CA ALA A 95 17.65 -6.24 -7.77
C ALA A 95 18.78 -7.05 -7.11
N ILE A 96 18.47 -7.94 -6.15
CA ILE A 96 19.45 -8.88 -5.56
C ILE A 96 20.05 -9.79 -6.65
N LEU A 97 19.22 -10.26 -7.59
CA LEU A 97 19.69 -11.05 -8.73
C LEU A 97 20.59 -10.21 -9.65
N HIS A 98 20.19 -8.98 -9.99
CA HIS A 98 20.99 -8.08 -10.81
C HIS A 98 22.37 -7.81 -10.18
N GLU A 99 22.42 -7.58 -8.86
CA GLU A 99 23.68 -7.41 -8.12
C GLU A 99 24.53 -8.68 -8.14
N TYR A 100 23.93 -9.87 -8.05
CA TYR A 100 24.64 -11.13 -8.24
C TYR A 100 25.26 -11.22 -9.65
N VAL A 101 24.49 -10.96 -10.71
CA VAL A 101 24.98 -10.98 -12.09
C VAL A 101 26.13 -9.99 -12.25
N PHE A 102 25.98 -8.78 -11.72
CA PHE A 102 27.02 -7.76 -11.76
C PHE A 102 28.32 -8.25 -11.11
N ARG A 103 28.26 -8.79 -9.89
CA ARG A 103 29.42 -9.32 -9.17
C ARG A 103 30.02 -10.54 -9.87
N HIS A 104 29.18 -11.38 -10.47
CA HIS A 104 29.62 -12.57 -11.20
C HIS A 104 30.38 -12.18 -12.47
N VAL A 105 29.79 -11.36 -13.34
CA VAL A 105 30.40 -10.91 -14.59
C VAL A 105 31.68 -10.12 -14.33
N THR A 106 31.69 -9.26 -13.31
CA THR A 106 32.90 -8.50 -12.91
C THR A 106 34.06 -9.42 -12.51
N LYS A 107 33.77 -10.55 -11.83
CA LYS A 107 34.80 -11.54 -11.45
C LYS A 107 35.28 -12.38 -12.63
N VAL A 108 34.38 -12.70 -13.57
CA VAL A 108 34.69 -13.52 -14.74
C VAL A 108 35.36 -12.71 -15.86
N GLY A 109 35.11 -11.41 -15.93
CA GLY A 109 35.72 -10.48 -16.89
C GLY A 109 35.11 -10.49 -18.29
N ASN A 110 34.16 -11.39 -18.58
CA ASN A 110 33.50 -11.47 -19.89
C ASN A 110 31.96 -11.57 -19.76
N PRO A 111 31.20 -10.54 -20.16
CA PRO A 111 29.73 -10.53 -20.17
C PRO A 111 29.10 -11.49 -21.20
N HIS A 112 29.78 -11.74 -22.33
CA HIS A 112 29.31 -12.59 -23.44
C HIS A 112 29.74 -14.05 -23.27
N ARG A 113 30.09 -14.44 -22.05
CA ARG A 113 30.39 -15.83 -21.75
C ARG A 113 29.08 -16.61 -21.72
N ASP A 114 28.89 -17.49 -22.70
CA ASP A 114 27.73 -18.39 -22.76
C ASP A 114 27.68 -19.42 -21.63
N LYS A 115 28.78 -19.62 -20.90
CA LYS A 115 28.87 -20.57 -19.80
C LYS A 115 28.51 -19.89 -18.48
N GLU A 116 27.62 -20.53 -17.69
CA GLU A 116 27.11 -20.01 -16.41
C GLU A 116 26.30 -18.70 -16.52
N ALA A 117 25.81 -18.35 -17.71
CA ALA A 117 25.01 -17.15 -17.92
C ALA A 117 23.62 -17.24 -17.25
N VAL A 118 23.12 -16.10 -16.77
CA VAL A 118 21.79 -15.98 -16.18
C VAL A 118 20.78 -15.54 -17.24
N TRP A 119 19.71 -16.30 -17.39
CA TRP A 119 18.67 -16.10 -18.40
C TRP A 119 17.31 -15.91 -17.74
N LEU A 120 16.66 -14.76 -18.00
CA LEU A 120 15.27 -14.52 -17.65
C LEU A 120 14.36 -15.20 -18.67
N LEU A 121 13.46 -16.07 -18.19
CA LEU A 121 12.47 -16.77 -19.00
C LEU A 121 11.07 -16.32 -18.60
N SER A 122 10.28 -15.86 -19.58
CA SER A 122 8.88 -15.51 -19.37
C SER A 122 7.98 -16.74 -19.60
N SER A 123 7.12 -17.03 -18.61
CA SER A 123 6.18 -18.15 -18.64
C SER A 123 5.26 -18.13 -19.87
N GLN A 124 4.81 -16.96 -20.30
CA GLN A 124 3.91 -16.79 -21.45
C GLN A 124 4.64 -16.93 -22.80
N ARG A 125 5.88 -16.46 -22.90
CA ARG A 125 6.64 -16.52 -24.16
C ARG A 125 7.03 -17.94 -24.54
N LEU A 126 7.21 -18.81 -23.57
CA LEU A 126 7.53 -20.23 -23.79
C LEU A 126 6.51 -20.93 -24.70
N ILE A 127 5.22 -20.58 -24.57
CA ILE A 127 4.13 -21.15 -25.37
C ILE A 127 3.74 -20.31 -26.58
N SER A 128 4.22 -19.06 -26.65
CA SER A 128 3.88 -18.14 -27.74
C SER A 128 4.38 -18.63 -29.10
N GLY A 129 3.57 -18.42 -30.14
CA GLY A 129 3.90 -18.77 -31.52
C GLY A 129 3.85 -20.27 -31.84
N MET A 130 3.31 -21.11 -30.95
CA MET A 130 3.19 -22.55 -31.16
C MET A 130 1.71 -22.94 -31.32
N SER A 131 1.34 -23.33 -32.54
CA SER A 131 -0.05 -23.67 -32.89
C SER A 131 -0.37 -25.15 -32.77
N TYR A 132 0.64 -26.02 -32.64
CA TYR A 132 0.49 -27.47 -32.62
C TYR A 132 0.77 -28.07 -31.25
N VAL A 133 0.01 -29.10 -30.90
CA VAL A 133 0.14 -29.87 -29.65
C VAL A 133 1.55 -30.47 -29.55
N GLY A 134 2.23 -30.26 -28.41
CA GLY A 134 3.57 -30.81 -28.14
C GLY A 134 4.77 -29.99 -28.67
N GLN A 135 4.56 -28.94 -29.46
CA GLN A 135 5.67 -28.10 -29.96
C GLN A 135 6.35 -27.29 -28.85
N TRP A 136 5.57 -26.72 -27.94
CA TRP A 136 6.12 -25.98 -26.80
C TRP A 136 6.87 -26.90 -25.83
N GLU A 137 6.46 -28.18 -25.72
CA GLU A 137 7.16 -29.19 -24.91
C GLU A 137 8.53 -29.51 -25.50
N SER A 138 8.60 -29.71 -26.83
CA SER A 138 9.85 -29.94 -27.56
C SER A 138 10.80 -28.76 -27.44
N ARG A 139 10.27 -27.53 -27.55
CA ARG A 139 11.03 -26.29 -27.29
C ARG A 139 11.59 -26.27 -25.88
N PHE A 140 10.77 -26.54 -24.87
CA PHE A 140 11.20 -26.53 -23.47
C PHE A 140 12.32 -27.55 -23.22
N HIS A 141 12.18 -28.77 -23.74
CA HIS A 141 13.22 -29.80 -23.65
C HIS A 141 14.52 -29.36 -24.35
N ALA A 142 14.44 -28.75 -25.54
CA ALA A 142 15.61 -28.24 -26.25
C ALA A 142 16.35 -27.15 -25.43
N ILE A 143 15.60 -26.22 -24.82
CA ILE A 143 16.14 -25.17 -23.95
C ILE A 143 16.82 -25.78 -22.72
N ILE A 144 16.17 -26.73 -22.03
CA ILE A 144 16.75 -27.39 -20.86
C ILE A 144 18.04 -28.13 -21.23
N LYS A 145 18.04 -28.87 -22.35
CA LYS A 145 19.24 -29.58 -22.83
C LYS A 145 20.41 -28.62 -23.09
N HIS A 146 20.14 -27.48 -23.71
CA HIS A 146 21.14 -26.43 -23.91
C HIS A 146 21.62 -25.84 -22.58
N ALA A 147 20.70 -25.57 -21.65
CA ALA A 147 20.99 -25.05 -20.32
C ALA A 147 21.88 -25.98 -19.48
N VAL A 148 21.66 -27.30 -19.54
CA VAL A 148 22.52 -28.30 -18.90
C VAL A 148 23.93 -28.26 -19.50
N ALA A 149 24.04 -28.24 -20.82
CA ALA A 149 25.33 -28.29 -21.52
C ALA A 149 26.23 -27.07 -21.24
N ARG A 150 25.62 -25.89 -21.07
CA ARG A 150 26.33 -24.62 -20.81
C ARG A 150 26.31 -24.21 -19.32
N GLU A 151 25.75 -25.05 -18.44
CA GLU A 151 25.62 -24.81 -17.01
C GLU A 151 24.88 -23.50 -16.65
N LEU A 152 23.86 -23.15 -17.45
CA LEU A 152 23.11 -21.90 -17.33
C LEU A 152 22.30 -21.83 -16.03
N ILE A 153 21.97 -20.60 -15.64
CA ILE A 153 21.05 -20.30 -14.54
C ILE A 153 19.76 -19.76 -15.16
N LEU A 154 18.66 -20.48 -14.96
CA LEU A 154 17.34 -20.09 -15.45
C LEU A 154 16.60 -19.30 -14.37
N TYR A 155 16.17 -18.09 -14.70
CA TYR A 155 15.46 -17.19 -13.81
C TYR A 155 14.00 -17.01 -14.25
N PHE A 156 13.07 -17.15 -13.30
CA PHE A 156 11.63 -16.93 -13.50
C PHE A 156 11.14 -15.83 -12.56
N ASP A 157 10.59 -14.76 -13.15
CA ASP A 157 9.97 -13.63 -12.44
C ASP A 157 8.55 -13.94 -11.93
N ASP A 158 7.84 -14.84 -12.62
CA ASP A 158 6.54 -15.38 -12.21
C ASP A 158 6.49 -16.92 -12.31
N PRO A 159 6.97 -17.64 -11.27
CA PRO A 159 6.88 -19.09 -11.21
C PRO A 159 5.43 -19.61 -11.19
N LEU A 160 4.46 -18.83 -10.70
CA LEU A 160 3.06 -19.26 -10.62
C LEU A 160 2.42 -19.32 -12.02
N GLY A 161 2.81 -18.40 -12.91
CA GLY A 161 2.38 -18.38 -14.32
C GLY A 161 2.73 -19.66 -15.09
N LEU A 162 3.74 -20.43 -14.66
CA LEU A 162 4.12 -21.71 -15.29
C LEU A 162 3.02 -22.78 -15.19
N PHE A 163 2.12 -22.67 -14.23
CA PHE A 163 0.98 -23.59 -14.08
C PHE A 163 -0.17 -23.27 -15.04
N GLN A 164 -0.21 -22.05 -15.57
CA GLN A 164 -1.19 -21.61 -16.56
C GLN A 164 -0.65 -21.79 -17.98
N ALA A 165 0.68 -21.70 -18.16
CA ALA A 165 1.32 -21.91 -19.44
C ALA A 165 1.24 -23.38 -19.88
N GLY A 166 0.65 -23.61 -21.06
CA GLY A 166 0.55 -24.94 -21.69
C GLY A 166 -0.76 -25.69 -21.46
N VAL A 167 -1.65 -25.16 -20.61
CA VAL A 167 -2.99 -25.75 -20.39
C VAL A 167 -3.86 -25.51 -21.62
N THR A 168 -4.27 -26.59 -22.28
CA THR A 168 -5.20 -26.54 -23.41
C THR A 168 -6.46 -27.33 -23.08
N SER A 169 -7.52 -27.18 -23.88
CA SER A 169 -8.75 -27.99 -23.74
C SER A 169 -8.53 -29.49 -23.94
N GLN A 170 -7.39 -29.91 -24.51
CA GLN A 170 -7.06 -31.30 -24.82
C GLN A 170 -5.92 -31.88 -23.96
N SER A 171 -5.11 -31.04 -23.30
CA SER A 171 -4.02 -31.49 -22.41
C SER A 171 -3.95 -30.67 -21.12
N THR A 172 -3.85 -31.37 -19.99
CA THR A 172 -3.63 -30.77 -18.66
C THR A 172 -2.15 -30.58 -18.34
N LEU A 173 -1.25 -31.03 -19.22
CA LEU A 173 0.19 -30.88 -19.06
C LEU A 173 0.57 -29.40 -19.16
N ASN A 174 1.20 -28.88 -18.11
CA ASN A 174 1.68 -27.51 -18.04
C ASN A 174 3.21 -27.47 -17.96
N VAL A 175 3.78 -26.29 -18.19
CA VAL A 175 5.24 -26.09 -18.12
C VAL A 175 5.76 -26.40 -16.72
N ALA A 176 4.98 -26.12 -15.67
CA ALA A 176 5.34 -26.42 -14.29
C ALA A 176 5.60 -27.92 -14.03
N ALA A 177 4.80 -28.81 -14.62
CA ALA A 177 4.97 -30.26 -14.48
C ALA A 177 6.28 -30.75 -15.12
N LEU A 178 6.64 -30.22 -16.31
CA LEU A 178 7.93 -30.52 -16.94
C LEU A 178 9.09 -29.96 -16.12
N LEU A 179 8.94 -28.72 -15.62
CA LEU A 179 9.95 -28.11 -14.77
C LEU A 179 10.13 -28.88 -13.46
N SER A 180 9.07 -29.40 -12.83
CA SER A 180 9.16 -30.21 -11.59
C SER A 180 10.14 -31.37 -11.76
N THR A 181 10.05 -32.08 -12.89
CA THR A 181 10.98 -33.19 -13.19
C THR A 181 12.44 -32.71 -13.24
N VAL A 182 12.68 -31.53 -13.85
CA VAL A 182 14.03 -30.93 -13.97
C VAL A 182 14.56 -30.47 -12.61
N LEU A 183 13.70 -29.89 -11.77
CA LEU A 183 14.02 -29.41 -10.43
C LEU A 183 14.33 -30.57 -9.47
N GLU A 184 13.57 -31.68 -9.55
CA GLU A 184 13.81 -32.91 -8.80
C GLU A 184 15.15 -33.55 -9.18
N GLN A 185 15.45 -33.61 -10.48
CA GLN A 185 16.73 -34.12 -11.01
C GLN A 185 17.92 -33.20 -10.75
N ARG A 186 17.67 -31.93 -10.37
CA ARG A 186 18.70 -30.91 -10.14
C ARG A 186 19.68 -30.74 -11.31
N SER A 187 19.19 -30.96 -12.53
CA SER A 187 20.02 -30.96 -13.74
C SER A 187 20.44 -29.54 -14.15
N VAL A 188 19.60 -28.53 -13.85
CA VAL A 188 19.83 -27.11 -14.17
C VAL A 188 19.64 -26.25 -12.92
N ARG A 189 20.37 -25.14 -12.82
CA ARG A 189 20.19 -24.16 -11.74
C ARG A 189 18.98 -23.28 -12.04
N VAL A 190 18.07 -23.18 -11.09
CA VAL A 190 16.85 -22.38 -11.24
C VAL A 190 16.73 -21.38 -10.10
N VAL A 191 16.36 -20.15 -10.45
CA VAL A 191 16.03 -19.06 -9.52
C VAL A 191 14.61 -18.58 -9.81
N GLY A 192 13.79 -18.44 -8.77
CA GLY A 192 12.48 -17.80 -8.87
C GLY A 192 12.38 -16.60 -7.93
N GLU A 193 11.46 -15.67 -8.20
CA GLU A 193 11.01 -14.69 -7.22
C GLU A 193 9.49 -14.79 -7.00
N MET A 194 9.04 -14.66 -5.75
CA MET A 194 7.61 -14.70 -5.40
C MET A 194 7.31 -13.86 -4.15
N THR A 195 6.06 -13.42 -4.00
CA THR A 195 5.53 -12.87 -2.74
C THR A 195 5.10 -13.97 -1.76
N PRO A 196 5.02 -13.69 -0.45
CA PRO A 196 4.44 -14.61 0.52
C PRO A 196 3.04 -15.07 0.13
N GLU A 197 2.22 -14.18 -0.43
CA GLU A 197 0.87 -14.45 -0.91
C GLU A 197 0.88 -15.41 -2.09
N GLU A 198 1.68 -15.14 -3.13
CA GLU A 198 1.82 -16.01 -4.30
C GLU A 198 2.40 -17.38 -3.90
N PHE A 199 3.30 -17.43 -2.93
CA PHE A 199 3.86 -18.68 -2.42
C PHE A 199 2.85 -19.51 -1.63
N ARG A 200 1.91 -18.87 -0.90
CA ARG A 200 0.78 -19.58 -0.26
C ARG A 200 -0.09 -20.26 -1.32
N VAL A 201 -0.46 -19.52 -2.37
CA VAL A 201 -1.24 -20.05 -3.51
C VAL A 201 -0.49 -21.20 -4.19
N LEU A 202 0.82 -21.06 -4.40
CA LEU A 202 1.65 -22.13 -4.98
C LEU A 202 1.63 -23.39 -4.12
N ARG A 203 1.77 -23.26 -2.80
CA ARG A 203 1.72 -24.40 -1.87
C ARG A 203 0.38 -25.11 -1.84
N GLU A 204 -0.72 -24.37 -2.03
CA GLU A 204 -2.07 -24.93 -2.13
C GLU A 204 -2.26 -25.68 -3.45
N LYS A 205 -1.72 -25.15 -4.56
CA LYS A 205 -1.78 -25.79 -5.88
C LYS A 205 -0.90 -27.03 -5.98
N ASP A 206 0.37 -26.91 -5.63
CA ASP A 206 1.34 -27.99 -5.70
C ASP A 206 2.38 -27.87 -4.58
N ARG A 207 2.14 -28.65 -3.53
CA ARG A 207 3.00 -28.70 -2.36
C ARG A 207 4.37 -29.30 -2.68
N SER A 208 4.45 -30.26 -3.60
CA SER A 208 5.70 -30.93 -3.96
C SER A 208 6.62 -29.98 -4.71
N PHE A 209 6.09 -29.24 -5.69
CA PHE A 209 6.85 -28.23 -6.42
C PHE A 209 7.40 -27.14 -5.49
N ALA A 210 6.56 -26.63 -4.57
CA ALA A 210 6.97 -25.59 -3.63
C ALA A 210 8.11 -26.01 -2.69
N TYR A 211 8.16 -27.28 -2.27
CA TYR A 211 9.19 -27.79 -1.36
C TYR A 211 10.55 -28.08 -2.01
N GLN A 212 10.64 -28.07 -3.33
CA GLN A 212 11.90 -28.26 -4.04
C GLN A 212 12.82 -27.03 -3.95
N PHE A 213 12.26 -25.85 -3.69
CA PHE A 213 13.00 -24.60 -3.61
C PHE A 213 13.62 -24.35 -2.23
N HIS A 214 14.86 -23.88 -2.25
CA HIS A 214 15.49 -23.26 -1.09
C HIS A 214 15.08 -21.79 -0.99
N ILE A 215 14.47 -21.40 0.12
CA ILE A 215 13.89 -20.07 0.29
C ILE A 215 14.93 -19.12 0.88
N ILE A 216 15.27 -18.05 0.15
CA ILE A 216 15.95 -16.87 0.69
C ILE A 216 14.89 -15.82 0.97
N ARG A 217 14.75 -15.43 2.24
CA ARG A 217 13.78 -14.40 2.65
C ARG A 217 14.38 -13.01 2.45
N VAL A 218 13.64 -12.15 1.76
CA VAL A 218 14.00 -10.75 1.50
C VAL A 218 13.03 -9.87 2.28
N GLU A 219 13.48 -9.44 3.45
CA GLU A 219 12.73 -8.54 4.34
C GLU A 219 12.76 -7.11 3.80
N GLU A 220 11.77 -6.28 4.12
CA GLU A 220 11.78 -4.87 3.74
C GLU A 220 12.87 -4.10 4.51
N LEU A 221 13.53 -3.15 3.85
CA LEU A 221 14.53 -2.30 4.49
C LEU A 221 13.85 -1.32 5.47
N THR A 222 14.53 -1.04 6.58
CA THR A 222 14.09 0.00 7.52
C THR A 222 14.20 1.40 6.90
N GLY A 223 13.56 2.40 7.51
CA GLY A 223 13.55 3.78 6.99
C GLY A 223 14.95 4.39 6.76
N ASP A 224 15.90 4.10 7.64
CA ASP A 224 17.27 4.64 7.57
C ASP A 224 18.12 3.90 6.52
N GLU A 225 17.96 2.59 6.40
CA GLU A 225 18.62 1.78 5.37
C GLU A 225 18.14 2.18 3.97
N ASN A 226 16.85 2.44 3.84
CA ASN A 226 16.22 2.95 2.64
C ASN A 226 16.82 4.28 2.17
N LEU A 227 17.13 5.20 3.08
CA LEU A 227 17.83 6.45 2.75
C LEU A 227 19.25 6.18 2.25
N LYS A 228 20.01 5.29 2.91
CA LYS A 228 21.36 4.91 2.50
C LYS A 228 21.39 4.29 1.10
N VAL A 229 20.40 3.46 0.77
CA VAL A 229 20.25 2.90 -0.60
C VAL A 229 20.03 4.02 -1.62
N LEU A 230 19.17 5.00 -1.32
CA LEU A 230 18.93 6.11 -2.22
C LEU A 230 20.15 7.03 -2.40
N PHE A 231 20.94 7.27 -1.35
CA PHE A 231 22.19 8.03 -1.47
C PHE A 231 23.19 7.34 -2.40
N GLY A 232 23.33 6.03 -2.31
CA GLY A 232 24.23 5.34 -3.22
C GLY A 232 23.67 5.21 -4.64
N LEU A 233 22.34 5.12 -4.82
CA LEU A 233 21.70 5.25 -6.13
C LEU A 233 21.95 6.64 -6.73
N GLN A 234 21.80 7.72 -5.94
CA GLN A 234 22.10 9.08 -6.35
C GLN A 234 23.50 9.16 -6.96
N ARG A 235 24.51 8.69 -6.22
CA ARG A 235 25.91 8.70 -6.67
C ARG A 235 26.13 7.91 -7.96
N GLN A 236 25.44 6.79 -8.13
CA GLN A 236 25.51 6.00 -9.36
C GLN A 236 24.89 6.75 -10.55
N LEU A 237 23.76 7.41 -10.34
CA LEU A 237 23.10 8.21 -11.37
C LEU A 237 23.92 9.43 -11.77
N GLU A 238 24.55 10.10 -10.80
CA GLU A 238 25.47 11.23 -11.07
C GLU A 238 26.63 10.81 -11.97
N LEU A 239 27.24 9.66 -11.68
CA LEU A 239 28.34 9.13 -12.47
C LEU A 239 27.89 8.67 -13.87
N ARG A 240 26.72 8.03 -13.96
CA ARG A 240 26.23 7.41 -15.21
C ARG A 240 25.70 8.44 -16.20
N HIS A 241 24.92 9.41 -15.73
CA HIS A 241 24.25 10.41 -16.57
C HIS A 241 24.99 11.76 -16.60
N HIS A 242 26.18 11.83 -15.99
CA HIS A 242 26.98 13.05 -15.85
C HIS A 242 26.20 14.23 -15.20
N VAL A 243 25.27 13.91 -14.30
CA VAL A 243 24.45 14.88 -13.57
C VAL A 243 24.98 15.08 -12.14
N ARG A 244 24.52 16.15 -11.47
CA ARG A 244 24.81 16.40 -10.06
C ARG A 244 23.51 16.59 -9.30
N PHE A 245 23.22 15.78 -8.28
CA PHE A 245 22.10 16.05 -7.40
C PHE A 245 22.55 17.03 -6.31
N SER A 246 21.77 18.09 -6.11
CA SER A 246 21.96 18.97 -4.96
C SER A 246 21.74 18.22 -3.65
N ILE A 247 22.33 18.72 -2.57
CA ILE A 247 22.19 18.17 -1.21
C ILE A 247 20.70 18.05 -0.81
N ASP A 248 19.87 18.99 -1.27
CA ASP A 248 18.45 19.08 -0.90
C ASP A 248 17.52 18.28 -1.81
N ALA A 249 17.99 17.80 -2.96
CA ALA A 249 17.15 17.09 -3.93
C ALA A 249 16.64 15.74 -3.38
N LEU A 250 17.50 14.97 -2.72
CA LEU A 250 17.13 13.64 -2.23
C LEU A 250 16.08 13.68 -1.09
N PRO A 251 16.22 14.54 -0.07
CA PRO A 251 15.15 14.75 0.93
C PRO A 251 13.79 15.08 0.29
N VAL A 252 13.77 15.92 -0.75
CA VAL A 252 12.54 16.30 -1.46
C VAL A 252 11.91 15.12 -2.20
N VAL A 253 12.73 14.33 -2.89
CA VAL A 253 12.26 13.10 -3.56
C VAL A 253 11.59 12.15 -2.55
N VAL A 254 12.25 11.91 -1.42
CA VAL A 254 11.74 11.01 -0.38
C VAL A 254 10.43 11.53 0.21
N ASP A 255 10.35 12.83 0.45
CA ASP A 255 9.17 13.46 1.04
C ASP A 255 7.97 13.46 0.08
N LEU A 256 8.16 13.81 -1.20
CA LEU A 256 7.10 13.76 -2.22
C LEU A 256 6.55 12.34 -2.40
N GLN A 257 7.43 11.33 -2.44
CA GLN A 257 7.02 9.93 -2.60
C GLN A 257 6.24 9.42 -1.39
N ARG A 258 6.66 9.77 -0.16
CA ARG A 258 5.90 9.42 1.06
C ARG A 258 4.52 10.06 1.11
N ARG A 259 4.37 11.30 0.62
CA ARG A 259 3.11 12.06 0.69
C ARG A 259 2.07 11.64 -0.35
N HIS A 260 2.50 11.42 -1.59
CA HIS A 260 1.60 11.31 -2.74
C HIS A 260 1.51 9.91 -3.33
N ALA A 261 2.27 8.95 -2.81
CA ALA A 261 2.42 7.64 -3.42
C ALA A 261 2.19 6.50 -2.41
N ARG A 262 1.07 6.51 -1.69
CA ARG A 262 0.74 5.59 -0.59
C ARG A 262 0.63 4.10 -0.98
N ASP A 263 0.40 3.79 -2.26
CA ASP A 263 0.00 2.43 -2.69
C ASP A 263 1.14 1.50 -3.13
N VAL A 264 2.41 1.87 -2.94
CA VAL A 264 3.56 1.11 -3.45
C VAL A 264 4.74 1.28 -2.50
N ALA A 265 5.45 0.20 -2.21
CA ALA A 265 6.48 0.16 -1.18
C ALA A 265 7.75 0.93 -1.57
N PHE A 266 8.44 1.45 -0.55
CA PHE A 266 9.75 2.10 -0.65
C PHE A 266 10.83 1.00 -0.70
N PRO A 267 11.89 1.05 -1.55
CA PRO A 267 12.46 2.20 -2.26
C PRO A 267 12.20 2.30 -3.78
N GLU A 268 11.48 1.36 -4.40
CA GLU A 268 11.39 1.26 -5.86
C GLU A 268 10.78 2.50 -6.55
N LYS A 269 9.75 3.12 -5.95
CA LYS A 269 9.19 4.37 -6.49
C LYS A 269 10.20 5.50 -6.56
N SER A 270 10.95 5.68 -5.48
CA SER A 270 11.96 6.74 -5.36
C SER A 270 13.10 6.50 -6.35
N SER A 271 13.50 5.23 -6.56
CA SER A 271 14.56 4.90 -7.53
C SER A 271 14.14 5.15 -8.97
N VAL A 272 12.92 4.76 -9.35
CA VAL A 272 12.36 5.00 -10.70
C VAL A 272 12.24 6.50 -10.96
N PHE A 273 11.78 7.28 -9.97
CA PHE A 273 11.67 8.73 -10.11
C PHE A 273 13.03 9.40 -10.25
N MET A 274 14.03 9.02 -9.43
CA MET A 274 15.40 9.54 -9.55
C MET A 274 16.07 9.20 -10.88
N LYS A 275 15.90 7.97 -11.39
CA LYS A 275 16.39 7.58 -12.73
C LYS A 275 15.82 8.49 -13.81
N ARG A 276 14.52 8.77 -13.74
CA ARG A 276 13.85 9.69 -14.68
C ARG A 276 14.38 11.11 -14.59
N LEU A 277 14.61 11.62 -13.37
CA LEU A 277 15.23 12.94 -13.16
C LEU A 277 16.62 13.01 -13.81
N ALA A 278 17.43 11.96 -13.65
CA ALA A 278 18.76 11.88 -14.24
C ALA A 278 18.74 11.88 -15.77
N VAL A 279 17.92 11.01 -16.39
CA VAL A 279 17.78 10.94 -17.86
C VAL A 279 17.29 12.26 -18.45
N ARG A 280 16.35 12.93 -17.78
CA ARG A 280 15.83 14.23 -18.24
C ARG A 280 16.88 15.32 -18.15
N ALA A 281 17.59 15.40 -17.03
CA ALA A 281 18.65 16.38 -16.83
C ALA A 281 19.80 16.19 -17.84
N GLU A 282 20.15 14.93 -18.15
CA GLU A 282 21.13 14.58 -19.19
C GLU A 282 20.70 15.06 -20.58
N GLY A 283 19.45 14.79 -20.97
CA GLY A 283 18.89 15.23 -22.25
C GLY A 283 18.90 16.76 -22.40
N GLU A 284 18.64 17.50 -21.33
CA GLU A 284 18.69 18.97 -21.32
C GLU A 284 20.13 19.50 -21.44
N THR A 285 21.13 18.82 -20.86
CA THR A 285 22.56 19.13 -21.08
C THR A 285 22.99 18.97 -22.54
N ASN A 286 22.57 17.89 -23.21
CA ASN A 286 22.94 17.61 -24.59
C ASN A 286 22.31 18.60 -25.60
N VAL A 287 21.10 19.10 -25.31
CA VAL A 287 20.43 20.12 -26.15
C VAL A 287 21.12 21.49 -26.05
N VAL A 288 21.64 21.84 -24.87
CA VAL A 288 22.35 23.12 -24.65
C VAL A 288 23.72 23.12 -25.35
N SER A 289 24.39 21.96 -25.46
CA SER A 289 25.66 21.85 -26.20
C SER A 289 25.51 21.97 -27.72
N ASP A 290 24.37 21.55 -28.29
CA ASP A 290 24.15 21.55 -29.75
C ASP A 290 23.61 22.88 -30.31
N THR A 291 22.98 23.73 -29.49
CA THR A 291 22.28 24.93 -29.99
C THR A 291 22.98 26.26 -29.71
N GLY A 292 24.06 26.30 -28.93
CA GLY A 292 24.89 27.52 -28.76
C GLY A 292 24.16 28.78 -28.31
N ILE A 293 22.92 28.68 -27.81
CA ILE A 293 22.09 29.83 -27.41
C ILE A 293 21.99 29.85 -25.89
N ALA A 294 22.86 30.65 -25.27
CA ALA A 294 22.65 31.21 -23.96
C ALA A 294 21.53 32.25 -24.04
N ARG A 295 20.26 31.81 -24.00
CA ARG A 295 19.13 32.71 -23.78
C ARG A 295 18.88 32.83 -22.28
N ILE A 296 18.99 34.07 -21.83
CA ILE A 296 18.58 34.63 -20.56
C ILE A 296 17.28 33.95 -20.09
N VAL A 297 17.38 33.15 -19.02
CA VAL A 297 16.24 32.71 -18.23
C VAL A 297 16.39 33.38 -16.87
N ASP A 298 15.38 34.19 -16.54
CA ASP A 298 15.28 34.95 -15.30
C ASP A 298 15.55 34.12 -14.04
N HIS A 299 16.05 34.82 -13.02
CA HIS A 299 16.48 34.36 -11.71
C HIS A 299 15.85 33.03 -11.23
N ALA A 300 16.73 32.05 -10.95
CA ALA A 300 16.49 30.68 -10.42
C ALA A 300 16.40 29.50 -11.42
N ALA A 301 17.04 29.59 -12.60
CA ALA A 301 17.23 28.42 -13.46
C ALA A 301 18.49 27.62 -13.06
N ASP A 302 18.31 26.38 -12.62
CA ASP A 302 19.39 25.47 -12.25
C ASP A 302 20.42 25.30 -13.37
N ALA A 303 21.69 25.12 -13.02
CA ALA A 303 22.73 24.84 -14.00
C ALA A 303 22.39 23.60 -14.85
N PRO A 304 22.78 23.56 -16.14
CA PRO A 304 22.59 22.39 -16.98
C PRO A 304 23.26 21.15 -16.34
N GLY A 305 22.51 20.05 -16.23
CA GLY A 305 22.97 18.82 -15.57
C GLY A 305 22.83 18.81 -14.03
N GLN A 306 22.42 19.92 -13.40
CA GLN A 306 22.19 19.97 -11.95
C GLN A 306 20.73 19.64 -11.61
N ILE A 307 20.52 18.65 -10.74
CA ILE A 307 19.21 18.26 -10.23
C ILE A 307 19.04 18.91 -8.87
N SER A 308 18.42 20.08 -8.85
CA SER A 308 18.10 20.81 -7.62
C SER A 308 16.71 20.48 -7.10
N ARG A 309 16.39 20.97 -5.90
CA ARG A 309 15.04 21.01 -5.36
C ARG A 309 14.00 21.53 -6.37
N HIS A 310 14.28 22.64 -7.04
CA HIS A 310 13.36 23.27 -7.99
C HIS A 310 13.07 22.34 -9.17
N ARG A 311 14.11 21.74 -9.77
CA ARG A 311 13.97 20.75 -10.85
C ARG A 311 13.17 19.51 -10.45
N VAL A 312 13.36 19.02 -9.22
CA VAL A 312 12.60 17.87 -8.67
C VAL A 312 11.11 18.19 -8.60
N LEU A 313 10.76 19.38 -8.10
CA LEU A 313 9.38 19.85 -7.97
C LEU A 313 8.73 20.10 -9.33
N ASP A 314 9.48 20.63 -10.30
CA ASP A 314 9.01 20.88 -11.66
C ASP A 314 8.62 19.62 -12.39
N VAL A 315 9.46 18.59 -12.31
CA VAL A 315 9.18 17.28 -12.91
C VAL A 315 7.97 16.62 -12.23
N PHE A 316 7.83 16.78 -10.91
CA PHE A 316 6.66 16.25 -10.20
C PHE A 316 5.37 17.02 -10.52
N HIS A 317 5.43 18.35 -10.68
CA HIS A 317 4.31 19.20 -11.11
C HIS A 317 3.80 18.78 -12.49
N GLN A 318 4.70 18.62 -13.47
CA GLN A 318 4.36 18.19 -14.82
C GLN A 318 3.71 16.80 -14.85
N GLN A 319 4.07 15.90 -13.93
CA GLN A 319 3.51 14.55 -13.86
C GLN A 319 2.18 14.47 -13.11
N SER A 320 2.08 15.17 -11.98
CA SER A 320 0.93 15.08 -11.08
C SER A 320 -0.18 16.08 -11.39
N GLY A 321 0.12 17.16 -12.14
CA GLY A 321 -0.78 18.29 -12.35
C GLY A 321 -1.00 19.15 -11.11
N LEU A 322 -0.35 18.83 -9.98
CA LEU A 322 -0.48 19.56 -8.72
C LEU A 322 0.37 20.84 -8.75
N PRO A 323 -0.17 22.03 -8.42
CA PRO A 323 0.58 23.29 -8.45
C PRO A 323 1.92 23.22 -7.71
N ARG A 324 2.98 23.88 -8.21
CA ARG A 324 4.31 23.88 -7.57
C ARG A 324 4.27 24.31 -6.10
N SER A 325 3.42 25.29 -5.79
CA SER A 325 3.15 25.78 -4.43
C SER A 325 2.59 24.72 -3.48
N PHE A 326 1.97 23.66 -3.99
CA PHE A 326 1.46 22.54 -3.22
C PHE A 326 2.53 21.45 -2.97
N LEU A 327 3.57 21.40 -3.82
CA LEU A 327 4.61 20.38 -3.79
C LEU A 327 5.80 20.80 -2.94
N ASP A 328 6.14 22.09 -2.95
CA ASP A 328 7.27 22.66 -2.23
C ASP A 328 6.95 22.88 -0.73
N GLN A 329 7.65 22.16 0.16
CA GLN A 329 7.51 22.30 1.62
C GLN A 329 8.69 23.02 2.31
N GLN A 330 9.68 23.55 1.57
CA GLN A 330 10.76 24.38 2.12
C GLN A 330 10.85 25.73 1.38
N THR A 331 9.74 26.47 1.34
CA THR A 331 9.91 27.83 1.86
C THR A 331 10.30 27.67 3.33
N THR A 332 11.61 27.56 3.58
CA THR A 332 12.13 28.23 4.77
C THR A 332 11.74 29.66 4.52
N LEU A 333 10.66 30.12 5.15
CA LEU A 333 10.36 31.54 5.16
C LEU A 333 11.60 32.18 5.74
N CYS A 334 12.44 32.74 4.87
CA CYS A 334 13.54 33.58 5.32
C CYS A 334 12.90 34.63 6.24
N ALA A 335 13.53 35.02 7.35
CA ALA A 335 12.95 36.04 8.23
C ALA A 335 12.49 37.27 7.43
N GLU A 336 13.24 37.61 6.37
CA GLU A 336 12.92 38.63 5.37
C GLU A 336 11.65 38.34 4.55
N GLU A 337 11.42 37.09 4.13
CA GLU A 337 10.21 36.68 3.40
C GLU A 337 8.98 36.65 4.31
N LEU A 338 9.11 36.15 5.55
CA LEU A 338 8.02 36.19 6.52
C LEU A 338 7.67 37.64 6.86
N GLU A 339 8.66 38.49 7.10
CA GLU A 339 8.47 39.91 7.36
C GLU A 339 7.85 40.63 6.16
N LYS A 340 8.21 40.25 4.93
CA LYS A 340 7.57 40.76 3.72
C LYS A 340 6.11 40.32 3.64
N SER A 341 5.82 39.04 3.86
CA SER A 341 4.43 38.53 3.88
C SER A 341 3.58 39.15 4.99
N LEU A 342 4.16 39.39 6.17
CA LEU A 342 3.46 40.07 7.27
C LEU A 342 3.18 41.55 6.95
N ARG A 343 4.13 42.24 6.29
CA ARG A 343 3.91 43.61 5.80
C ARG A 343 2.81 43.67 4.74
N GLU A 344 2.87 42.79 3.74
CA GLU A 344 1.84 42.68 2.71
C GLU A 344 0.46 42.36 3.32
N LEU A 345 0.42 41.48 4.33
CA LEU A 345 -0.81 41.13 5.05
C LEU A 345 -1.39 42.32 5.82
N ASN A 346 -0.53 43.13 6.44
CA ASN A 346 -0.93 44.34 7.15
C ASN A 346 -1.44 45.42 6.17
N GLU A 347 -0.79 45.60 5.02
CA GLU A 347 -1.22 46.55 3.98
C GLU A 347 -2.64 46.24 3.43
N ILE A 348 -2.99 44.97 3.33
CA ILE A 348 -4.30 44.52 2.86
C ILE A 348 -5.32 44.32 4.00
N ASP A 349 -4.95 44.65 5.23
CA ASP A 349 -5.79 44.47 6.42
C ASP A 349 -6.22 43.00 6.65
N GLY A 350 -5.36 42.05 6.23
CA GLY A 350 -5.64 40.63 6.17
C GLY A 350 -5.64 39.93 7.53
N VAL A 351 -6.36 38.80 7.61
CA VAL A 351 -6.39 37.92 8.79
C VAL A 351 -5.74 36.58 8.44
N LEU A 352 -4.77 36.16 9.25
CA LEU A 352 -4.06 34.90 9.11
C LEU A 352 -4.80 33.79 9.87
N CYS A 353 -5.37 32.82 9.17
CA CYS A 353 -6.07 31.68 9.78
C CYS A 353 -5.21 30.42 9.79
N ILE A 354 -5.13 29.74 10.94
CA ILE A 354 -4.22 28.61 11.19
C ILE A 354 -4.96 27.47 11.89
N GLU A 355 -4.87 26.26 11.34
CA GLU A 355 -5.63 25.10 11.84
C GLU A 355 -5.07 24.48 13.14
N SER A 356 -3.85 24.84 13.55
CA SER A 356 -3.22 24.36 14.79
C SER A 356 -2.21 25.37 15.32
N LEU A 357 -2.50 25.97 16.47
CA LEU A 357 -1.54 26.85 17.16
C LEU A 357 -0.29 26.08 17.62
N LEU A 358 -0.46 24.81 18.01
CA LEU A 358 0.63 23.98 18.51
C LEU A 358 1.66 23.66 17.42
N ASP A 359 1.21 23.50 16.17
CA ASP A 359 2.11 23.28 15.03
C ASP A 359 3.00 24.51 14.80
N LEU A 360 2.43 25.70 14.93
CA LEU A 360 3.16 26.96 14.76
C LEU A 360 4.28 27.14 15.79
N LEU A 361 4.03 26.72 17.04
CA LEU A 361 5.03 26.67 18.12
C LEU A 361 6.15 25.65 17.90
N ARG A 362 5.89 24.60 17.10
CA ARG A 362 6.86 23.54 16.81
C ARG A 362 7.67 23.80 15.54
N THR A 363 7.35 24.86 14.83
CA THR A 363 7.90 25.13 13.51
C THR A 363 8.78 26.37 13.52
N GLY A 364 9.91 26.34 12.80
CA GLY A 364 10.78 27.50 12.59
C GLY A 364 12.05 27.55 13.45
N GLY A 365 12.20 26.67 14.45
CA GLY A 365 13.39 26.64 15.31
C GLY A 365 13.55 25.36 16.10
N ARG A 366 14.62 25.30 16.92
CA ARG A 366 14.95 24.11 17.73
C ARG A 366 14.14 24.01 19.02
N GLU A 367 13.65 25.14 19.50
CA GLU A 367 12.86 25.29 20.73
C GLU A 367 11.64 26.18 20.43
N ALA A 368 10.62 26.16 21.29
CA ALA A 368 9.42 26.97 21.10
C ALA A 368 9.72 28.48 21.11
N THR A 369 10.80 28.89 21.78
CA THR A 369 11.34 30.26 21.84
C THR A 369 12.01 30.72 20.54
N ASP A 370 12.29 29.80 19.63
CA ASP A 370 12.91 30.06 18.31
C ASP A 370 11.92 29.71 17.17
N SER A 371 10.63 29.56 17.50
CA SER A 371 9.58 29.19 16.56
C SER A 371 9.06 30.39 15.78
N ILE A 372 8.35 30.12 14.67
CA ILE A 372 7.54 31.12 13.95
C ILE A 372 6.58 31.81 14.92
N ALA A 373 6.10 31.12 15.95
CA ALA A 373 5.19 31.69 16.95
C ALA A 373 5.88 32.79 17.74
N SER A 374 7.12 32.54 18.16
CA SER A 374 7.93 33.52 18.84
C SER A 374 8.27 34.71 17.94
N PHE A 375 8.58 34.46 16.66
CA PHE A 375 8.81 35.52 15.68
C PHE A 375 7.58 36.43 15.49
N CYS A 376 6.37 35.87 15.51
CA CYS A 376 5.13 36.62 15.35
C CYS A 376 4.73 37.46 16.58
N ILE A 377 5.28 37.20 17.77
CA ILE A 377 4.90 37.89 19.02
C ILE A 377 4.95 39.43 18.92
N PRO A 378 6.05 40.05 18.44
CA PRO A 378 6.13 41.51 18.37
C PRO A 378 5.06 42.12 17.45
N TYR A 379 4.72 41.44 16.35
CA TYR A 379 3.70 41.89 15.39
C TYR A 379 2.28 41.74 15.96
N LEU A 380 2.02 40.67 16.71
CA LEU A 380 0.76 40.48 17.45
C LEU A 380 0.59 41.53 18.55
N GLN A 381 1.66 41.82 19.30
CA GLN A 381 1.65 42.85 20.36
C GLN A 381 1.43 44.26 19.82
N ARG A 382 2.01 44.59 18.66
CA ARG A 382 1.81 45.88 17.98
C ARG A 382 0.48 45.97 17.23
N GLY A 383 -0.26 44.87 17.10
CA GLY A 383 -1.51 44.81 16.33
C GLY A 383 -1.32 44.86 14.81
N GLU A 384 -0.10 44.66 14.32
CA GLU A 384 0.26 44.61 12.90
C GLU A 384 -0.13 43.27 12.24
N LEU A 385 -0.38 42.24 13.05
CA LEU A 385 -0.81 40.92 12.61
C LEU A 385 -2.12 40.54 13.29
N ARG A 386 -3.14 40.19 12.50
CA ARG A 386 -4.37 39.57 12.99
C ARG A 386 -4.32 38.07 12.72
N LEU A 387 -4.49 37.26 13.77
CA LEU A 387 -4.34 35.82 13.68
C LEU A 387 -5.51 35.09 14.34
N VAL A 388 -6.06 34.10 13.64
CA VAL A 388 -7.08 33.18 14.15
C VAL A 388 -6.48 31.79 14.13
N ALA A 389 -6.49 31.10 15.28
CA ALA A 389 -5.95 29.76 15.40
C ALA A 389 -6.95 28.79 16.05
N GLU A 390 -6.95 27.55 15.57
CA GLU A 390 -7.68 26.45 16.20
C GLU A 390 -6.76 25.70 17.17
N VAL A 391 -7.31 25.27 18.31
CA VAL A 391 -6.57 24.54 19.35
C VAL A 391 -7.54 23.77 20.25
N THR A 392 -7.19 22.54 20.62
CA THR A 392 -7.93 21.79 21.65
C THR A 392 -7.59 22.28 23.05
N PRO A 393 -8.44 22.05 24.08
CA PRO A 393 -8.12 22.47 25.45
C PRO A 393 -6.78 21.92 25.96
N THR A 394 -6.47 20.66 25.64
CA THR A 394 -5.21 20.01 26.00
C THR A 394 -4.00 20.63 25.28
N GLU A 395 -4.17 21.01 24.02
CA GLU A 395 -3.12 21.69 23.27
C GLU A 395 -2.94 23.13 23.73
N LEU A 396 -4.00 23.82 24.15
CA LEU A 396 -3.92 25.17 24.70
C LEU A 396 -3.06 25.19 25.98
N ASP A 397 -3.26 24.20 26.85
CA ASP A 397 -2.42 24.02 28.04
C ASP A 397 -0.99 23.61 27.71
N ALA A 398 -0.77 22.89 26.59
CA ALA A 398 0.57 22.64 26.08
C ALA A 398 1.22 23.93 25.55
N CYS A 399 0.48 24.78 24.82
CA CYS A 399 0.97 26.05 24.29
C CYS A 399 1.41 26.98 25.44
N ARG A 400 0.60 27.09 26.49
CA ARG A 400 0.93 27.86 27.71
C ARG A 400 2.23 27.41 28.37
N ARG A 401 2.52 26.11 28.35
CA ARG A 401 3.75 25.54 28.92
C ARG A 401 4.96 25.73 28.01
N LEU A 402 4.78 25.60 26.70
CA LEU A 402 5.88 25.67 25.72
C LEU A 402 6.35 27.10 25.47
N LEU A 403 5.45 28.07 25.39
CA LEU A 403 5.79 29.48 25.20
C LEU A 403 4.88 30.37 26.07
N PRO A 404 5.28 30.62 27.33
CA PRO A 404 4.53 31.48 28.25
C PRO A 404 4.33 32.88 27.64
N GLY A 405 3.14 33.46 27.80
CA GLY A 405 2.80 34.79 27.28
C GLY A 405 2.23 34.81 25.86
N LEU A 406 2.43 33.77 25.04
CA LEU A 406 1.86 33.73 23.68
C LEU A 406 0.33 33.71 23.72
N VAL A 407 -0.25 32.84 24.55
CA VAL A 407 -1.71 32.65 24.64
C VAL A 407 -2.40 33.91 25.16
N ASP A 408 -1.71 34.74 25.95
CA ASP A 408 -2.25 36.00 26.49
C ASP A 408 -2.45 37.06 25.40
N LEU A 409 -1.82 36.90 24.23
CA LEU A 409 -2.05 37.73 23.05
C LEU A 409 -3.33 37.34 22.29
N PHE A 410 -3.95 36.21 22.62
CA PHE A 410 -5.17 35.73 21.98
C PHE A 410 -6.40 35.97 22.85
N GLN A 411 -7.48 36.41 22.22
CA GLN A 411 -8.80 36.25 22.79
C GLN A 411 -9.26 34.80 22.59
N VAL A 412 -9.17 33.99 23.65
CA VAL A 412 -9.59 32.59 23.60
C VAL A 412 -11.12 32.50 23.56
N VAL A 413 -11.68 32.06 22.43
CA VAL A 413 -13.11 31.81 22.26
C VAL A 413 -13.37 30.31 22.32
N THR A 414 -14.04 29.85 23.38
CA THR A 414 -14.36 28.43 23.55
C THR A 414 -15.63 28.06 22.78
N LEU A 415 -15.49 27.25 21.74
CA LEU A 415 -16.62 26.67 21.02
C LEU A 415 -17.12 25.41 21.72
N GLN A 416 -18.43 25.34 21.99
CA GLN A 416 -19.06 24.15 22.58
C GLN A 416 -19.54 23.18 21.50
N LYS A 417 -19.48 21.88 21.80
CA LYS A 417 -20.09 20.83 20.96
C LYS A 417 -21.56 21.16 20.73
N LEU A 418 -22.00 21.14 19.47
CA LEU A 418 -23.41 21.36 19.16
C LEU A 418 -24.24 20.14 19.60
N HIS A 419 -25.39 20.41 20.23
CA HIS A 419 -26.43 19.40 20.46
C HIS A 419 -27.20 19.12 19.16
N ALA A 420 -27.83 17.95 19.04
CA ALA A 420 -28.63 17.52 17.88
C ALA A 420 -29.48 18.63 17.23
N PRO A 421 -30.33 19.38 17.98
CA PRO A 421 -31.22 20.38 17.38
C PRO A 421 -30.48 21.59 16.78
N ARG A 422 -29.26 21.88 17.24
CA ARG A 422 -28.42 22.94 16.65
C ARG A 422 -27.68 22.40 15.43
N ALA A 423 -27.20 21.16 15.48
CA ALA A 423 -26.56 20.51 14.33
C ALA A 423 -27.54 20.33 13.16
N GLU A 424 -28.79 19.98 13.45
CA GLU A 424 -29.87 19.90 12.45
C GLU A 424 -30.11 21.23 11.76
N ARG A 425 -30.15 22.35 12.51
CA ARG A 425 -30.26 23.69 11.92
C ARG A 425 -29.08 24.03 10.99
N VAL A 426 -27.87 23.61 11.34
CA VAL A 426 -26.70 23.76 10.45
C VAL A 426 -26.88 22.96 9.18
N LEU A 427 -27.33 21.70 9.27
CA LEU A 427 -27.60 20.86 8.09
C LEU A 427 -28.69 21.46 7.19
N ASN A 428 -29.77 21.99 7.78
CA ASN A 428 -30.84 22.66 7.05
C ASN A 428 -30.32 23.90 6.32
N HIS A 429 -29.47 24.71 6.98
CA HIS A 429 -28.86 25.87 6.34
C HIS A 429 -27.93 25.49 5.17
N VAL A 430 -27.12 24.44 5.34
CA VAL A 430 -26.29 23.90 4.24
C VAL A 430 -27.17 23.41 3.09
N ALA A 431 -28.25 22.69 3.40
CA ALA A 431 -29.23 22.22 2.43
C ALA A 431 -29.90 23.36 1.65
N GLU A 432 -30.36 24.41 2.32
CA GLU A 432 -30.96 25.61 1.70
C GLU A 432 -29.99 26.29 0.74
N HIS A 433 -28.71 26.42 1.12
CA HIS A 433 -27.69 27.00 0.26
C HIS A 433 -27.50 26.15 -1.01
N PHE A 434 -27.44 24.83 -0.88
CA PHE A 434 -27.37 23.93 -2.04
C PHE A 434 -28.63 24.00 -2.92
N ALA A 435 -29.82 24.01 -2.32
CA ALA A 435 -31.10 24.11 -3.04
C ALA A 435 -31.28 25.46 -3.75
N SER A 436 -30.63 26.54 -3.28
CA SER A 436 -30.63 27.83 -4.00
C SER A 436 -29.87 27.76 -5.34
N SER A 437 -28.92 26.84 -5.46
CA SER A 437 -28.06 26.65 -6.64
C SER A 437 -28.44 25.44 -7.50
N THR A 438 -29.36 24.58 -7.03
CA THR A 438 -29.74 23.32 -7.67
C THR A 438 -31.26 23.09 -7.57
N ARG A 439 -31.89 22.36 -8.50
CA ARG A 439 -33.34 22.04 -8.43
C ARG A 439 -33.67 20.92 -7.41
N LEU A 440 -32.92 20.81 -6.31
CA LEU A 440 -33.08 19.75 -5.31
C LEU A 440 -34.14 20.12 -4.27
N THR A 441 -35.11 19.24 -4.05
CA THR A 441 -36.02 19.27 -2.91
C THR A 441 -35.57 18.25 -1.86
N ILE A 442 -35.60 18.63 -0.58
CA ILE A 442 -35.13 17.78 0.52
C ILE A 442 -36.31 17.47 1.41
N ALA A 443 -36.56 16.19 1.68
CA ALA A 443 -37.61 15.79 2.60
C ALA A 443 -37.33 16.34 4.01
N GLY A 444 -38.36 16.91 4.66
CA GLY A 444 -38.21 17.70 5.89
C GLY A 444 -37.56 16.98 7.09
N HIS A 445 -37.51 15.65 7.09
CA HIS A 445 -36.91 14.85 8.16
C HIS A 445 -35.53 14.27 7.83
N ALA A 446 -35.02 14.46 6.61
CA ALA A 446 -33.78 13.82 6.17
C ALA A 446 -32.55 14.31 6.96
N SER A 447 -32.50 15.59 7.31
CA SER A 447 -31.44 16.18 8.15
C SER A 447 -31.52 15.71 9.60
N THR A 448 -32.71 15.65 10.18
CA THR A 448 -32.96 15.07 11.51
C THR A 448 -32.48 13.62 11.58
N HIS A 449 -32.81 12.82 10.55
CA HIS A 449 -32.39 11.43 10.44
C HIS A 449 -30.86 11.30 10.31
N ALA A 450 -30.20 12.17 9.55
CA ALA A 450 -28.74 12.18 9.45
C ALA A 450 -28.08 12.45 10.82
N VAL A 451 -28.52 13.50 11.53
CA VAL A 451 -27.99 13.83 12.87
C VAL A 451 -28.20 12.66 13.84
N ARG A 452 -29.40 12.06 13.84
CA ARG A 452 -29.74 10.92 14.71
C ARG A 452 -28.83 9.71 14.46
N LEU A 453 -28.51 9.39 13.20
CA LEU A 453 -27.61 8.29 12.86
C LEU A 453 -26.19 8.54 13.40
N PHE A 454 -25.66 9.76 13.23
CA PHE A 454 -24.32 10.08 13.71
C PHE A 454 -24.23 10.19 15.24
N GLU A 455 -25.26 10.70 15.92
CA GLU A 455 -25.29 10.67 17.39
C GLU A 455 -25.28 9.24 17.94
N ARG A 456 -26.01 8.33 17.29
CA ARG A 456 -26.16 6.95 17.72
C ARG A 456 -24.93 6.10 17.43
N PHE A 457 -24.34 6.22 16.23
CA PHE A 457 -23.30 5.32 15.76
C PHE A 457 -21.89 5.94 15.73
N HIS A 458 -21.77 7.27 15.82
CA HIS A 458 -20.48 8.00 15.84
C HIS A 458 -20.37 8.96 17.05
N PRO A 459 -20.58 8.48 18.29
CA PRO A 459 -20.66 9.35 19.46
C PRO A 459 -19.34 10.06 19.83
N TYR A 460 -18.21 9.48 19.40
CA TYR A 460 -16.86 9.99 19.66
C TYR A 460 -16.50 11.22 18.82
N HIS A 461 -17.29 11.54 17.80
CA HIS A 461 -17.06 12.74 16.98
C HIS A 461 -17.92 13.92 17.48
N ALA A 462 -17.35 15.12 17.38
CA ALA A 462 -18.08 16.34 17.68
C ALA A 462 -18.99 16.72 16.50
N LEU A 463 -20.26 17.03 16.79
CA LEU A 463 -21.16 17.65 15.82
C LEU A 463 -20.77 19.12 15.64
N PRO A 464 -20.81 19.67 14.41
CA PRO A 464 -21.48 19.13 13.23
C PRO A 464 -20.53 18.55 12.15
N GLY A 465 -19.20 18.58 12.35
CA GLY A 465 -18.21 18.44 11.28
C GLY A 465 -18.36 17.19 10.40
N GLU A 466 -18.37 16.00 11.01
CA GLU A 466 -18.47 14.76 10.25
C GLU A 466 -19.81 14.63 9.52
N VAL A 467 -20.90 15.05 10.18
CA VAL A 467 -22.26 14.99 9.64
C VAL A 467 -22.44 15.97 8.49
N VAL A 468 -21.89 17.18 8.59
CA VAL A 468 -21.93 18.18 7.51
C VAL A 468 -21.13 17.71 6.30
N SER A 469 -19.96 17.10 6.53
CA SER A 469 -19.13 16.55 5.46
C SER A 469 -19.87 15.42 4.72
N PHE A 470 -20.46 14.49 5.47
CA PHE A 470 -21.33 13.45 4.93
C PHE A 470 -22.54 14.03 4.17
N TRP A 471 -23.18 15.05 4.74
CA TRP A 471 -24.36 15.69 4.18
C TRP A 471 -24.06 16.36 2.85
N ARG A 472 -22.95 17.11 2.76
CA ARG A 472 -22.49 17.74 1.52
C ARG A 472 -22.16 16.72 0.43
N GLU A 473 -21.39 15.68 0.77
CA GLU A 473 -21.05 14.62 -0.19
C GLU A 473 -22.30 13.93 -0.76
N HIS A 474 -23.30 13.69 0.11
CA HIS A 474 -24.55 13.07 -0.29
C HIS A 474 -25.40 13.99 -1.17
N LEU A 475 -25.50 15.28 -0.82
CA LEU A 475 -26.17 16.31 -1.62
C LEU A 475 -25.52 16.48 -3.00
N ASP A 476 -24.19 16.56 -3.07
CA ASP A 476 -23.43 16.67 -4.33
C ASP A 476 -23.67 15.47 -5.25
N ARG A 477 -23.74 14.26 -4.69
CA ARG A 477 -24.04 13.04 -5.45
C ARG A 477 -25.47 13.08 -6.00
N TYR A 478 -26.44 13.54 -5.21
CA TYR A 478 -27.82 13.66 -5.64
C TYR A 478 -28.03 14.77 -6.68
N ALA A 479 -27.31 15.88 -6.58
CA ALA A 479 -27.34 16.98 -7.56
C ALA A 479 -26.92 16.51 -8.96
N ARG A 480 -26.06 15.49 -9.05
CA ARG A 480 -25.61 14.88 -10.33
C ARG A 480 -26.55 13.78 -10.84
N SER A 481 -27.53 13.36 -10.05
CA SER A 481 -28.47 12.30 -10.39
C SER A 481 -29.74 12.86 -11.05
N LYS A 482 -30.50 12.02 -11.78
CA LYS A 482 -31.78 12.43 -12.41
C LYS A 482 -32.91 12.66 -11.39
N THR A 483 -32.74 12.19 -10.15
CA THR A 483 -33.72 12.31 -9.07
C THR A 483 -33.52 13.61 -8.31
N HIS A 484 -34.53 14.49 -8.35
CA HIS A 484 -34.46 15.84 -7.80
C HIS A 484 -35.03 15.93 -6.36
N GLU A 485 -35.36 14.81 -5.73
CA GLU A 485 -35.88 14.75 -4.37
C GLU A 485 -35.04 13.82 -3.50
N LEU A 486 -34.59 14.32 -2.35
CA LEU A 486 -33.79 13.58 -1.38
C LEU A 486 -34.69 13.01 -0.28
N GLN A 487 -34.87 11.68 -0.32
CA GLN A 487 -35.67 10.92 0.64
C GLN A 487 -34.85 10.46 1.85
N VAL A 488 -35.50 10.17 2.98
CA VAL A 488 -34.86 9.65 4.20
C VAL A 488 -34.11 8.34 3.93
N ASP A 489 -34.71 7.43 3.15
CA ASP A 489 -34.10 6.14 2.76
C ASP A 489 -32.76 6.33 2.02
N SER A 490 -32.61 7.41 1.26
CA SER A 490 -31.35 7.71 0.58
C SER A 490 -30.21 8.00 1.55
N VAL A 491 -30.51 8.69 2.65
CA VAL A 491 -29.56 9.04 3.71
C VAL A 491 -29.11 7.78 4.42
N LEU A 492 -30.06 6.89 4.73
CA LEU A 492 -29.79 5.58 5.30
C LEU A 492 -28.87 4.76 4.39
N LYS A 493 -29.19 4.63 3.10
CA LYS A 493 -28.36 3.92 2.11
C LYS A 493 -26.96 4.51 1.98
N ALA A 494 -26.83 5.83 2.04
CA ALA A 494 -25.53 6.48 2.03
C ALA A 494 -24.72 6.19 3.31
N PHE A 495 -25.39 6.19 4.47
CA PHE A 495 -24.78 5.85 5.74
C PHE A 495 -24.38 4.37 5.81
N LEU A 496 -25.20 3.46 5.26
CA LEU A 496 -24.89 2.03 5.09
C LEU A 496 -23.62 1.83 4.25
N ARG A 497 -23.51 2.50 3.10
CA ARG A 497 -22.31 2.42 2.25
C ARG A 497 -21.05 2.93 2.95
N ARG A 498 -21.19 3.98 3.77
CA ARG A 498 -20.06 4.57 4.51
C ARG A 498 -19.62 3.70 5.68
N THR A 499 -20.58 3.22 6.48
CA THR A 499 -20.29 2.51 7.73
C THR A 499 -20.15 1.00 7.54
N GLY A 500 -20.78 0.41 6.52
CA GLY A 500 -20.87 -1.03 6.30
C GLY A 500 -21.65 -1.79 7.39
N LEU A 501 -22.46 -1.10 8.19
CA LEU A 501 -23.38 -1.74 9.11
C LEU A 501 -24.54 -2.38 8.33
N PRO A 502 -25.11 -3.52 8.76
CA PRO A 502 -26.33 -4.06 8.17
C PRO A 502 -27.55 -3.17 8.43
N GLU A 503 -28.47 -3.13 7.47
CA GLU A 503 -29.72 -2.32 7.51
C GLU A 503 -30.58 -2.62 8.74
N GLN A 504 -30.64 -3.89 9.14
CA GLN A 504 -31.35 -4.34 10.33
C GLN A 504 -30.88 -3.69 11.63
N PHE A 505 -29.69 -3.09 11.70
CA PHE A 505 -29.24 -2.34 12.89
C PHE A 505 -29.63 -0.86 12.84
N LEU A 506 -29.81 -0.30 11.65
CA LEU A 506 -30.05 1.13 11.47
C LEU A 506 -31.55 1.49 11.42
N GLN A 507 -32.39 0.58 10.91
CA GLN A 507 -33.83 0.78 10.75
C GLN A 507 -34.62 0.39 11.99
N ASP A 508 -35.21 1.34 12.72
CA ASP A 508 -35.95 1.04 13.95
C ASP A 508 -37.22 0.19 13.72
N ASP A 509 -37.77 0.24 12.50
CA ASP A 509 -38.95 -0.48 12.06
C ASP A 509 -38.70 -1.96 11.74
N LEU A 510 -37.44 -2.36 11.51
CA LEU A 510 -37.06 -3.77 11.38
C LEU A 510 -36.95 -4.42 12.77
N PRO A 511 -37.88 -5.33 13.14
CA PRO A 511 -37.87 -5.97 14.44
C PRO A 511 -36.71 -6.97 14.51
N MET A 512 -35.91 -6.87 15.58
CA MET A 512 -34.88 -7.84 15.90
C MET A 512 -35.21 -8.47 17.24
N THR A 513 -35.80 -9.66 17.21
CA THR A 513 -36.21 -10.36 18.43
C THR A 513 -35.03 -11.13 19.01
N ARG A 514 -34.95 -11.21 20.35
CA ARG A 514 -33.91 -12.02 21.03
C ARG A 514 -33.91 -13.46 20.52
N GLY A 515 -35.11 -14.03 20.29
CA GLY A 515 -35.27 -15.40 19.79
C GLY A 515 -34.69 -15.62 18.40
N SER A 516 -34.93 -14.71 17.44
CA SER A 516 -34.39 -14.88 16.09
C SER A 516 -32.87 -14.78 16.04
N VAL A 517 -32.29 -13.87 16.83
CA VAL A 517 -30.83 -13.71 16.95
C VAL A 517 -30.19 -14.91 17.64
N LEU A 518 -30.82 -15.45 18.69
CA LEU A 518 -30.34 -16.65 19.36
C LEU A 518 -30.35 -17.86 18.43
N SER A 519 -31.44 -18.06 17.68
CA SER A 519 -31.55 -19.13 16.69
C SER A 519 -30.49 -19.01 15.59
N HIS A 520 -30.14 -17.79 15.17
CA HIS A 520 -29.06 -17.56 14.22
C HIS A 520 -27.71 -18.08 14.77
N PHE A 521 -27.32 -17.65 15.98
CA PHE A 521 -26.07 -18.12 16.58
C PHE A 521 -26.08 -19.62 16.91
N ALA A 522 -27.20 -20.15 17.40
CA ALA A 522 -27.35 -21.57 17.72
C ALA A 522 -27.34 -22.48 16.48
N SER A 523 -27.71 -21.95 15.30
CA SER A 523 -27.61 -22.70 14.04
C SER A 523 -26.15 -22.89 13.57
N GLU A 524 -25.25 -21.98 13.94
CA GLU A 524 -23.83 -22.04 13.56
C GLU A 524 -22.94 -22.64 14.66
N ILE A 525 -23.31 -22.45 15.93
CA ILE A 525 -22.55 -22.88 17.10
C ILE A 525 -23.38 -23.88 17.91
N ILE A 526 -23.00 -25.14 17.80
CA ILE A 526 -23.71 -26.29 18.37
C ILE A 526 -23.33 -26.46 19.85
N GLU A 527 -24.34 -26.71 20.70
CA GLU A 527 -24.20 -27.03 22.13
C GLU A 527 -23.46 -25.99 23.01
N GLN A 528 -23.32 -24.74 22.56
CA GLN A 528 -22.74 -23.63 23.34
C GLN A 528 -23.78 -22.56 23.71
N THR A 529 -24.92 -22.96 24.26
CA THR A 529 -26.09 -22.08 24.49
C THR A 529 -25.74 -20.80 25.24
N ALA A 530 -25.02 -20.90 26.37
CA ALA A 530 -24.67 -19.73 27.18
C ALA A 530 -23.79 -18.71 26.41
N ALA A 531 -22.93 -19.20 25.52
CA ALA A 531 -22.07 -18.34 24.70
C ALA A 531 -22.87 -17.67 23.57
N CYS A 532 -23.82 -18.40 22.96
CA CYS A 532 -24.78 -17.85 22.00
C CYS A 532 -25.71 -16.80 22.62
N GLU A 533 -26.14 -17.00 23.88
CA GLU A 533 -26.93 -16.00 24.62
C GLU A 533 -26.12 -14.73 24.89
N ALA A 534 -24.86 -14.84 25.31
CA ALA A 534 -23.98 -13.69 25.51
C ALA A 534 -23.76 -12.89 24.21
N ALA A 535 -23.59 -13.58 23.08
CA ALA A 535 -23.49 -12.95 21.76
C ALA A 535 -24.82 -12.26 21.34
N THR A 536 -25.95 -12.92 21.62
CA THR A 536 -27.29 -12.39 21.36
C THR A 536 -27.53 -11.08 22.12
N ASP A 537 -27.16 -11.04 23.39
CA ASP A 537 -27.33 -9.84 24.21
C ASP A 537 -26.52 -8.66 23.67
N VAL A 538 -25.31 -8.88 23.14
CA VAL A 538 -24.51 -7.82 22.49
C VAL A 538 -25.26 -7.23 21.30
N ALA A 539 -25.77 -8.08 20.40
CA ALA A 539 -26.50 -7.63 19.23
C ALA A 539 -27.76 -6.85 19.61
N ILE A 540 -28.55 -7.38 20.55
CA ILE A 540 -29.79 -6.73 21.02
C ILE A 540 -29.49 -5.40 21.69
N GLN A 541 -28.45 -5.31 22.54
CA GLN A 541 -28.05 -4.07 23.19
C GLN A 541 -27.60 -3.01 22.17
N PHE A 542 -26.83 -3.42 21.15
CA PHE A 542 -26.42 -2.54 20.06
C PHE A 542 -27.62 -2.03 19.26
N LYS A 543 -28.55 -2.91 18.92
CA LYS A 543 -29.81 -2.55 18.23
C LYS A 543 -30.74 -1.69 19.09
N ALA A 544 -30.71 -1.83 20.42
CA ALA A 544 -31.50 -1.00 21.31
C ALA A 544 -30.87 0.39 21.53
N GLY A 545 -29.61 0.60 21.13
CA GLY A 545 -28.87 1.83 21.42
C GLY A 545 -28.63 2.05 22.93
N MET A 546 -28.73 0.98 23.74
CA MET A 546 -28.53 1.02 25.19
C MET A 546 -27.07 0.77 25.57
N ASN A 547 -26.14 1.38 24.82
CA ASN A 547 -24.70 1.29 25.05
C ASN A 547 -24.17 2.62 25.58
N ASP A 548 -23.31 2.56 26.60
CA ASP A 548 -22.55 3.74 27.03
C ASP A 548 -21.59 4.13 25.89
N PRO A 549 -21.73 5.32 25.29
CA PRO A 549 -20.88 5.74 24.19
C PRO A 549 -19.41 5.94 24.57
N ARG A 550 -19.05 5.89 25.86
CA ARG A 550 -17.68 6.00 26.35
C ARG A 550 -17.04 4.64 26.63
N ARG A 551 -17.78 3.54 26.45
CA ARG A 551 -17.31 2.18 26.72
C ARG A 551 -17.42 1.33 25.46
N PRO A 552 -16.55 0.32 25.28
CA PRO A 552 -16.76 -0.71 24.27
C PRO A 552 -18.14 -1.34 24.44
N LEU A 553 -18.80 -1.72 23.33
CA LEU A 553 -20.13 -2.32 23.34
C LEU A 553 -20.24 -3.46 24.36
N ARG A 554 -19.24 -4.35 24.38
CA ARG A 554 -19.04 -5.35 25.43
C ARG A 554 -17.61 -5.88 25.41
N VAL A 555 -17.13 -6.31 26.57
CA VAL A 555 -15.87 -7.06 26.72
C VAL A 555 -16.25 -8.49 27.06
N LEU A 556 -15.89 -9.44 26.18
CA LEU A 556 -16.21 -10.86 26.35
C LEU A 556 -14.91 -11.67 26.44
N LEU A 557 -14.88 -12.64 27.35
CA LEU A 557 -13.80 -13.61 27.49
C LEU A 557 -14.35 -15.02 27.33
N PHE A 558 -14.01 -15.69 26.23
CA PHE A 558 -14.38 -17.09 26.01
C PHE A 558 -13.29 -18.00 26.57
N CYS A 559 -13.64 -18.82 27.56
CA CYS A 559 -12.72 -19.75 28.23
C CYS A 559 -13.16 -21.21 27.99
N GLY A 560 -12.20 -22.09 27.69
CA GLY A 560 -12.44 -23.52 27.43
C GLY A 560 -11.28 -24.21 26.73
N PRO A 561 -11.32 -25.54 26.51
CA PRO A 561 -10.24 -26.28 25.84
C PRO A 561 -10.08 -25.89 24.36
N THR A 562 -8.92 -26.19 23.76
CA THR A 562 -8.68 -25.91 22.34
C THR A 562 -9.65 -26.69 21.44
N GLY A 563 -10.16 -26.05 20.38
CA GLY A 563 -11.05 -26.70 19.41
C GLY A 563 -12.56 -26.61 19.69
N VAL A 564 -13.00 -26.15 20.87
CA VAL A 564 -14.44 -26.07 21.23
C VAL A 564 -15.24 -24.94 20.56
N GLY A 565 -14.69 -24.28 19.53
CA GLY A 565 -15.43 -23.24 18.78
C GLY A 565 -15.36 -21.81 19.33
N LYS A 566 -14.50 -21.51 20.32
CA LYS A 566 -14.31 -20.13 20.86
C LYS A 566 -14.09 -19.07 19.76
N THR A 567 -13.20 -19.39 18.81
CA THR A 567 -12.88 -18.50 17.69
C THR A 567 -14.00 -18.45 16.66
N GLU A 568 -14.74 -19.56 16.46
CA GLU A 568 -15.85 -19.61 15.51
C GLU A 568 -17.04 -18.75 15.96
N LEU A 569 -17.35 -18.74 17.27
CA LEU A 569 -18.36 -17.84 17.82
C LEU A 569 -18.00 -16.37 17.59
N ALA A 570 -16.74 -15.98 17.83
CA ALA A 570 -16.28 -14.63 17.55
C ALA A 570 -16.42 -14.29 16.05
N LYS A 571 -16.07 -15.22 15.15
CA LYS A 571 -16.24 -15.06 13.70
C LYS A 571 -17.71 -14.91 13.31
N SER A 572 -18.60 -15.70 13.90
CA SER A 572 -20.06 -15.63 13.73
C SER A 572 -20.60 -14.27 14.17
N MET A 573 -20.20 -13.77 15.34
CA MET A 573 -20.54 -12.43 15.83
C MET A 573 -20.12 -11.33 14.85
N SER A 574 -18.89 -11.41 14.31
CA SER A 574 -18.40 -10.43 13.33
C SER A 574 -19.22 -10.45 12.03
N ARG A 575 -19.57 -11.65 11.54
CA ARG A 575 -20.41 -11.79 10.33
C ARG A 575 -21.81 -11.22 10.57
N PHE A 576 -22.39 -11.48 11.73
CA PHE A 576 -23.72 -10.96 12.09
C PHE A 576 -23.74 -9.44 12.22
N LEU A 577 -22.76 -8.85 12.91
CA LEU A 577 -22.72 -7.40 13.19
C LEU A 577 -22.30 -6.55 11.99
N PHE A 578 -21.47 -7.08 11.08
CA PHE A 578 -20.85 -6.28 10.02
C PHE A 578 -21.01 -6.85 8.60
N GLY A 579 -21.71 -7.98 8.45
CA GLY A 579 -21.93 -8.65 7.16
C GLY A 579 -20.69 -9.40 6.63
N ALA A 580 -20.93 -10.26 5.65
CA ALA A 580 -19.87 -10.89 4.85
C ALA A 580 -19.75 -10.13 3.53
N SER A 581 -18.79 -9.19 3.46
CA SER A 581 -18.50 -8.33 2.29
C SER A 581 -19.43 -7.14 2.13
N GLY A 582 -18.86 -5.95 1.91
CA GLY A 582 -19.62 -4.80 1.45
C GLY A 582 -20.17 -5.09 0.05
N GLY A 583 -21.48 -5.34 -0.04
CA GLY A 583 -22.17 -5.65 -1.29
C GLY A 583 -23.41 -6.48 -1.01
N GLU A 584 -24.58 -5.84 -1.16
CA GLU A 584 -25.92 -6.41 -1.36
C GLU A 584 -26.20 -7.82 -0.80
N ILE A 585 -26.89 -7.88 0.34
CA ILE A 585 -27.61 -9.08 0.73
C ILE A 585 -28.93 -9.09 -0.05
N SER A 586 -28.95 -9.80 -1.18
CA SER A 586 -30.17 -10.15 -1.89
C SER A 586 -31.03 -11.04 -1.00
N SER A 587 -32.24 -10.61 -0.73
CA SER A 587 -33.30 -11.41 -0.10
C SER A 587 -33.78 -12.49 -1.07
N SER A 588 -33.07 -13.60 -1.18
CA SER A 588 -33.60 -14.83 -1.78
C SER A 588 -32.76 -16.03 -1.37
N GLY A 589 -33.33 -16.85 -0.50
CA GLY A 589 -32.74 -18.12 -0.09
C GLY A 589 -32.68 -19.09 -1.27
N VAL A 590 -31.46 -19.39 -1.73
CA VAL A 590 -31.13 -20.63 -2.41
C VAL A 590 -29.74 -21.04 -1.95
N THR A 591 -29.67 -22.15 -1.24
CA THR A 591 -28.44 -22.79 -0.76
C THR A 591 -27.69 -23.43 -1.91
N SER A 592 -26.46 -22.99 -2.16
CA SER A 592 -25.45 -23.76 -2.90
C SER A 592 -24.36 -24.19 -1.92
N GLU A 593 -24.41 -25.47 -1.55
CA GLU A 593 -23.39 -26.15 -0.75
C GLU A 593 -22.17 -26.41 -1.64
N THR A 594 -21.18 -25.51 -1.66
CA THR A 594 -19.75 -25.77 -1.94
C THR A 594 -18.96 -24.46 -2.10
N ALA A 595 -19.02 -23.58 -1.10
CA ALA A 595 -18.16 -22.41 -1.03
C ALA A 595 -17.49 -22.36 0.34
N THR A 596 -16.16 -22.39 0.34
CA THR A 596 -15.30 -22.07 1.49
C THR A 596 -15.78 -20.75 2.10
N LYS A 597 -16.23 -20.79 3.37
CA LYS A 597 -16.70 -19.62 4.14
C LYS A 597 -15.69 -18.46 3.97
N PRO A 598 -16.06 -17.33 3.34
CA PRO A 598 -15.17 -16.18 3.25
C PRO A 598 -14.92 -15.66 4.68
N GLU A 599 -13.65 -15.48 5.06
CA GLU A 599 -13.32 -14.85 6.33
C GLU A 599 -13.91 -13.43 6.37
N SER A 600 -14.59 -13.09 7.46
CA SER A 600 -15.30 -11.82 7.60
C SER A 600 -14.31 -10.64 7.49
N PRO A 601 -14.47 -9.72 6.53
CA PRO A 601 -13.47 -8.68 6.25
C PRO A 601 -13.32 -7.62 7.36
N ARG A 602 -14.09 -7.70 8.45
CA ARG A 602 -14.14 -6.70 9.53
C ARG A 602 -13.84 -7.26 10.93
N MET A 603 -13.28 -8.46 11.00
CA MET A 603 -12.72 -8.99 12.25
C MET A 603 -11.21 -8.69 12.32
N ILE A 604 -10.79 -7.97 13.35
CA ILE A 604 -9.36 -7.85 13.68
C ILE A 604 -8.98 -9.03 14.58
N ARG A 605 -8.19 -9.96 14.06
CA ARG A 605 -7.65 -11.08 14.82
C ARG A 605 -6.22 -10.76 15.22
N LEU A 606 -5.99 -10.67 16.53
CA LEU A 606 -4.66 -10.54 17.10
C LEU A 606 -4.23 -11.88 17.69
N ASP A 607 -3.14 -12.46 17.18
CA ASP A 607 -2.59 -13.69 17.74
C ASP A 607 -1.68 -13.35 18.94
N MET A 608 -2.21 -13.46 20.15
CA MET A 608 -1.48 -13.15 21.38
C MET A 608 -0.26 -14.06 21.63
N SER A 609 -0.13 -15.20 20.95
CA SER A 609 1.08 -16.03 21.05
C SER A 609 2.32 -15.32 20.48
N GLU A 610 2.12 -14.37 19.56
CA GLU A 610 3.19 -13.53 19.01
C GLU A 610 3.58 -12.36 19.93
N TYR A 611 2.87 -12.16 21.05
CA TYR A 611 3.02 -11.01 21.95
C TYR A 611 3.66 -11.33 23.31
N ALA A 612 4.34 -12.47 23.43
CA ALA A 612 4.98 -12.88 24.69
C ALA A 612 6.19 -12.01 25.09
N GLY A 613 6.78 -11.25 24.16
CA GLY A 613 7.97 -10.43 24.40
C GLY A 613 7.65 -9.03 24.97
N PRO A 614 8.54 -8.43 25.78
CA PRO A 614 8.33 -7.12 26.40
C PRO A 614 8.15 -5.96 25.39
N TRP A 615 8.65 -6.11 24.17
CA TRP A 615 8.54 -5.13 23.08
C TRP A 615 7.38 -5.39 22.12
N ALA A 616 6.59 -6.44 22.34
CA ALA A 616 5.52 -6.79 21.41
C ALA A 616 4.33 -5.82 21.47
N ALA A 617 4.14 -5.12 22.60
CA ALA A 617 3.13 -4.09 22.75
C ALA A 617 3.30 -2.92 21.76
N ASP A 618 4.54 -2.65 21.31
CA ASP A 618 4.84 -1.59 20.34
C ASP A 618 4.17 -1.83 18.98
N ARG A 619 3.92 -3.11 18.64
CA ARG A 619 3.19 -3.49 17.42
C ARG A 619 1.71 -3.10 17.47
N LEU A 620 1.11 -3.04 18.66
CA LEU A 620 -0.28 -2.61 18.86
C LEU A 620 -0.41 -1.10 19.01
N LEU A 621 0.57 -0.47 19.68
CA LEU A 621 0.46 0.92 20.11
C LEU A 621 0.99 1.93 19.08
N MET A 622 1.68 1.49 18.02
CA MET A 622 2.30 2.37 17.02
C MET A 622 2.90 3.62 17.67
N GLN A 623 3.65 3.48 18.77
CA GLN A 623 4.33 4.64 19.33
C GLN A 623 5.64 4.87 18.60
N SER A 624 5.65 5.98 17.85
CA SER A 624 6.76 6.90 17.67
C SER A 624 8.00 6.50 18.47
N ASN A 625 8.97 5.86 17.80
CA ASN A 625 10.31 5.63 18.34
C ASN A 625 10.90 6.93 18.88
N GLY A 626 10.86 7.08 20.21
CA GLY A 626 11.72 7.98 20.94
C GLY A 626 13.12 7.39 21.01
N ASN A 627 13.95 7.67 20.00
CA ASN A 627 15.38 7.97 20.09
C ASN A 627 16.06 7.78 18.73
N HIS A 628 15.93 8.77 17.86
CA HIS A 628 17.06 9.62 17.50
C HIS A 628 16.54 10.85 16.77
N ARG A 629 17.02 12.01 17.25
CA ARG A 629 16.94 13.32 16.60
C ARG A 629 17.36 13.20 15.14
N THR A 630 16.42 13.40 14.20
CA THR A 630 16.76 13.85 12.85
C THR A 630 15.61 14.66 12.26
N SER A 631 15.91 15.96 12.11
CA SER A 631 15.30 16.96 11.23
C SER A 631 13.78 17.09 11.27
N CYS A 632 13.36 17.97 12.17
CA CYS A 632 12.28 18.93 11.98
C CYS A 632 12.38 19.58 10.59
N SER A 633 11.53 19.18 9.64
CA SER A 633 11.20 19.96 8.43
C SER A 633 9.88 19.49 7.79
N ARG A 634 9.02 18.84 8.57
CA ARG A 634 7.66 18.46 8.16
C ARG A 634 6.71 19.48 8.77
N PHE A 635 5.75 19.93 7.98
CA PHE A 635 4.61 20.79 8.34
C PHE A 635 4.82 22.31 8.28
N VAL A 636 4.90 22.90 7.07
CA VAL A 636 4.42 24.30 6.87
C VAL A 636 3.53 24.50 5.65
N ALA A 637 3.76 23.87 4.50
CA ALA A 637 3.17 24.43 3.27
C ALA A 637 1.70 24.03 2.93
N SER A 638 0.80 23.81 3.90
CA SER A 638 -0.61 23.51 3.55
C SER A 638 -1.70 24.16 4.41
N ARG A 639 -1.39 25.10 5.33
CA ARG A 639 -2.40 25.54 6.32
C ARG A 639 -2.58 27.05 6.52
N LEU A 640 -1.92 27.91 5.74
CA LEU A 640 -2.18 29.35 5.78
C LEU A 640 -3.26 29.69 4.74
N ARG A 641 -4.52 29.74 5.17
CA ARG A 641 -5.59 30.34 4.36
C ARG A 641 -5.72 31.80 4.75
N CYS A 642 -5.37 32.71 3.83
CA CYS A 642 -5.73 34.13 3.95
C CYS A 642 -7.21 34.29 3.58
N CYS A 643 -8.05 34.66 4.54
CA CYS A 643 -9.42 35.10 4.27
C CYS A 643 -9.42 36.61 4.08
N CYS A 644 -9.45 37.07 2.82
CA CYS A 644 -9.63 38.49 2.49
C CYS A 644 -11.13 38.80 2.44
N TRP A 645 -11.66 39.47 3.46
CA TRP A 645 -13.09 39.85 3.52
C TRP A 645 -13.27 41.29 3.00
N MET A 646 -13.80 41.40 1.77
CA MET A 646 -14.38 42.59 1.11
C MET A 646 -13.49 43.81 0.78
N ARG A 647 -13.14 43.97 -0.51
CA ARG A 647 -13.59 45.05 -1.43
C ARG A 647 -12.84 45.01 -2.78
N SER A 648 -13.33 44.22 -3.74
CA SER A 648 -13.20 44.51 -5.20
C SER A 648 -13.94 43.48 -6.05
N ARG A 649 -14.87 43.96 -6.88
CA ARG A 649 -15.92 43.22 -7.61
C ARG A 649 -15.46 42.38 -8.84
N LYS A 650 -14.19 41.95 -8.95
CA LYS A 650 -13.69 41.27 -10.17
C LYS A 650 -13.26 39.80 -10.05
N LEU A 651 -13.39 39.14 -8.90
CA LEU A 651 -12.96 37.74 -8.70
C LEU A 651 -14.07 36.83 -8.13
N ILE A 652 -15.28 36.89 -8.70
CA ILE A 652 -16.46 36.07 -8.31
C ILE A 652 -16.59 34.78 -9.17
N ARG A 653 -15.49 34.16 -9.57
CA ARG A 653 -15.56 32.83 -10.23
C ARG A 653 -14.38 31.98 -9.80
N LEU A 654 -14.44 31.37 -8.60
CA LEU A 654 -13.73 30.12 -8.23
C LEU A 654 -13.87 29.71 -6.75
N PHE A 655 -14.79 30.27 -5.96
CA PHE A 655 -15.05 29.78 -4.61
C PHE A 655 -16.15 28.71 -4.60
N THR A 656 -15.75 27.46 -4.89
CA THR A 656 -16.46 26.24 -4.46
C THR A 656 -15.46 25.36 -3.74
N THR A 657 -15.51 25.41 -2.40
CA THR A 657 -15.14 24.37 -1.40
C THR A 657 -14.60 25.03 -0.13
N CYS A 658 -15.51 25.41 0.76
CA CYS A 658 -15.23 25.50 2.19
C CYS A 658 -16.46 25.08 2.99
#